data_AF-A0A7J7GLT0-F1
#
_entry.id   AF-A0A7J7GLT0-F1
#
_cell.length_a   1.000
_cell.length_b   1.000
_cell.length_c   1.000
_cell.angle_alpha   90.00
_cell.angle_beta   90.00
_cell.angle_gamma   90.00
#
_symmetry.space_group_name_H-M   'P 1'
#
loop_
_entity.id
_entity.type
_entity.pdbx_description
1 polymer ?
#
loop_
_entity_poly.entity_id
_entity_poly.type
_entity_poly.pdbx_seq_one_letter_code
_entity_poly.pdbx_strand_id
1 'polypeptide(L)'
;MVILLRGKFGAGDGTGRGLNTDHRPRPETDRGFNFEYHPRPHGNIFRKKIILIGVGGSGRRRAGFKLPSLPIESSQGTTNAISLSLSNSMGARRSLAFRSLISAIVLLLLTYNAYSFYLPGVAPQDFDKGYLLNVKVNKLTSTKTQLPYSYYSLPYCHPKTIVDSRENLGEVLRGDRIENSAYVFKMREPQMCKIVCRLTLDAKTAKEFKEKIEDEYRVVPIQRLDQESPPVYQLGFHVGLKGQYTGSKDEKNFIHNHLKFTVKYHRDMQTDLARIVGFEVKPFSVKHEYEGKWTENTHLTTCDPQAKRMVSNNNAPQQVEEKQEIIFTYDVEFQESDVKWASRWDTYLLMSDDQIHWFSIVNSLMIVLFLSGMVAMIMLRTLYRDISKYNELETQEEAQEETGWKLVHGDVFRPPNNSELLCVCAGTGVQFFGMILVTMIFAVLGFLSPSNRGGLMTAMLMLWVFMGLFAGYASARLYKMFKGSEWKKIALRTAFLFPATVFVIFFVLNALIWGQKSSGAVPFGTMFALVFLWFGISVPLVFVGSYVGFRKPAIEDPVKTNKIPRQIPEQAWYMNPIFSILIGGILPFGAVFIELFFILTSIWLNQFYYIFGFLFIVFIILIITCAEITIVLCYFQLCSEDYLWWWRSYLTSGSSALYLFLYAAFYFFTKLEITKPVSGALYFGYMLIGSYAFFVLTGTIGFYACFWFTRLIYSSVKID
;
A
#
# COMPACT_ATOMS: atom_id res chain seq x y z
N MET A 1 -1.10 5.16 -16.83
CA MET A 1 -0.39 6.36 -17.33
C MET A 1 0.51 5.96 -18.50
N VAL A 2 0.79 6.85 -19.43
CA VAL A 2 1.60 6.54 -20.61
C VAL A 2 3.06 6.77 -20.27
N ILE A 3 3.94 5.81 -20.52
CA ILE A 3 5.40 6.01 -20.37
C ILE A 3 5.94 6.25 -21.78
N LEU A 4 6.38 7.47 -22.06
CA LEU A 4 7.19 7.75 -23.25
C LEU A 4 8.60 7.24 -22.98
N LEU A 5 9.10 6.33 -23.82
CA LEU A 5 10.44 5.76 -23.70
C LEU A 5 11.29 6.04 -24.93
N ARG A 6 12.61 5.94 -24.75
CA ARG A 6 13.58 5.87 -25.85
C ARG A 6 13.19 4.76 -26.85
N GLY A 7 13.05 5.11 -28.12
CA GLY A 7 13.00 4.11 -29.19
C GLY A 7 14.35 3.41 -29.33
N LYS A 8 14.41 2.09 -29.09
CA LYS A 8 15.55 1.27 -29.54
C LYS A 8 15.33 0.95 -31.02
N PHE A 9 16.24 1.41 -31.89
CA PHE A 9 16.29 0.95 -33.28
C PHE A 9 16.64 -0.54 -33.30
N GLY A 10 15.88 -1.31 -34.09
CA GLY A 10 16.21 -2.69 -34.42
C GLY A 10 17.57 -2.74 -35.12
N ALA A 11 18.38 -3.72 -34.75
CA ALA A 11 19.66 -4.00 -35.37
C ALA A 11 19.43 -4.30 -36.87
N GLY A 12 20.02 -3.47 -37.72
CA GLY A 12 20.19 -3.68 -39.15
C GLY A 12 21.64 -3.38 -39.49
N ASP A 13 22.25 -4.32 -40.22
CA ASP A 13 23.66 -4.43 -40.59
C ASP A 13 24.32 -3.15 -41.13
N GLY A 14 25.64 -3.06 -40.91
CA GLY A 14 26.55 -2.64 -41.98
C GLY A 14 27.44 -1.43 -41.74
N THR A 15 28.71 -1.73 -41.44
CA THR A 15 29.93 -1.05 -41.92
C THR A 15 30.36 0.30 -41.31
N GLY A 16 31.63 0.32 -40.88
CA GLY A 16 32.24 1.40 -40.13
C GLY A 16 32.99 2.46 -40.95
N ARG A 17 33.45 3.47 -40.19
CA ARG A 17 34.53 4.47 -40.38
C ARG A 17 34.21 5.53 -39.33
N GLY A 18 34.97 5.77 -38.26
CA GLY A 18 36.41 6.00 -38.22
C GLY A 18 36.68 7.45 -38.59
N LEU A 19 36.69 8.36 -37.61
CA LEU A 19 37.46 9.61 -37.64
C LEU A 19 37.41 10.35 -36.29
N ASN A 20 38.60 10.48 -35.70
CA ASN A 20 38.98 11.42 -34.64
C ASN A 20 38.69 12.87 -35.07
N THR A 21 38.36 13.74 -34.10
CA THR A 21 39.14 14.96 -33.91
C THR A 21 39.07 15.44 -32.45
N ASP A 22 40.27 15.66 -31.96
CA ASP A 22 40.69 16.24 -30.69
C ASP A 22 40.55 17.78 -30.76
N HIS A 23 40.19 18.44 -29.66
CA HIS A 23 40.73 19.77 -29.26
C HIS A 23 40.03 20.35 -28.01
N ARG A 24 40.76 20.33 -26.89
CA ARG A 24 40.82 21.44 -25.91
C ARG A 24 41.72 22.55 -26.49
N PRO A 25 41.67 23.85 -26.07
CA PRO A 25 41.84 24.25 -24.65
C PRO A 25 41.33 25.65 -24.13
N ARG A 26 41.24 25.72 -22.79
CA ARG A 26 41.64 26.82 -21.84
C ARG A 26 40.77 28.09 -21.59
N PRO A 27 40.97 28.77 -20.43
CA PRO A 27 39.96 29.51 -19.63
C PRO A 27 40.31 31.01 -19.40
N GLU A 28 39.66 31.63 -18.39
CA GLU A 28 39.84 32.99 -17.80
C GLU A 28 39.07 34.14 -18.50
N THR A 29 38.52 35.20 -17.90
CA THR A 29 38.32 35.72 -16.52
C THR A 29 37.38 36.94 -16.62
N ASP A 30 36.64 37.24 -15.54
CA ASP A 30 36.14 38.53 -15.04
C ASP A 30 35.50 39.60 -15.95
N ARG A 31 34.25 39.97 -15.60
CA ARG A 31 33.84 41.38 -15.40
C ARG A 31 32.49 41.52 -14.66
N GLY A 32 32.57 42.01 -13.42
CA GLY A 32 31.84 43.15 -12.83
C GLY A 32 30.31 43.31 -12.90
N PHE A 33 29.69 43.17 -11.72
CA PHE A 33 28.64 44.01 -11.09
C PHE A 33 27.42 44.54 -11.89
N ASN A 34 26.21 44.21 -11.41
CA ASN A 34 25.38 45.13 -10.63
C ASN A 34 24.15 44.43 -10.00
N PHE A 35 23.89 44.75 -8.73
CA PHE A 35 22.72 44.36 -7.96
C PHE A 35 21.61 45.40 -8.14
N GLU A 36 20.38 44.96 -8.33
CA GLU A 36 19.19 45.78 -8.08
C GLU A 36 18.15 44.91 -7.35
N TYR A 37 17.72 45.41 -6.18
CA TYR A 37 16.84 44.76 -5.21
C TYR A 37 15.48 45.46 -5.24
N HIS A 38 14.38 44.71 -5.31
CA HIS A 38 13.09 45.05 -4.66
C HIS A 38 12.15 43.83 -4.63
N PRO A 39 11.15 43.79 -3.73
CA PRO A 39 11.03 42.72 -2.73
C PRO A 39 9.82 41.79 -2.94
N ARG A 40 9.87 40.58 -2.36
CA ARG A 40 8.70 39.71 -2.17
C ARG A 40 8.37 39.54 -0.68
N PRO A 41 7.09 39.38 -0.32
CA PRO A 41 6.64 39.30 1.07
C PRO A 41 6.88 37.93 1.71
N HIS A 42 6.93 37.98 3.04
CA HIS A 42 7.21 36.91 3.99
C HIS A 42 6.24 35.70 3.93
N GLY A 43 6.79 34.52 4.26
CA GLY A 43 6.01 33.30 4.53
C GLY A 43 6.85 32.06 4.84
N ASN A 44 7.49 32.05 6.02
CA ASN A 44 8.00 30.92 6.82
C ASN A 44 8.44 29.59 6.16
N ILE A 45 9.75 29.35 6.16
CA ILE A 45 10.40 28.05 5.96
C ILE A 45 11.02 27.59 7.29
N PHE A 46 10.55 26.48 7.85
CA PHE A 46 11.33 25.68 8.80
C PHE A 46 11.91 24.47 8.06
N ARG A 47 13.19 24.52 7.70
CA ARG A 47 14.00 23.33 7.38
C ARG A 47 15.31 23.41 8.17
N LYS A 48 15.45 22.51 9.16
CA LYS A 48 16.70 22.29 9.89
C LYS A 48 17.74 21.69 8.92
N LYS A 49 18.86 22.39 8.73
CA LYS A 49 20.12 21.86 8.20
C LYS A 49 20.85 21.12 9.32
N ILE A 50 21.23 19.86 9.08
CA ILE A 50 22.27 19.17 9.87
C ILE A 50 23.59 19.36 9.11
N ILE A 51 24.55 20.00 9.78
CA ILE A 51 25.92 20.23 9.30
C ILE A 51 26.76 19.05 9.81
N LEU A 52 27.35 18.26 8.90
CA LEU A 52 28.47 17.38 9.20
C LEU A 52 29.74 18.22 9.30
N ILE A 53 30.40 18.22 10.47
CA ILE A 53 31.77 18.73 10.63
C ILE A 53 32.70 17.51 10.60
N GLY A 54 33.55 17.46 9.58
CA GLY A 54 34.75 16.64 9.58
C GLY A 54 35.94 17.48 10.01
N VAL A 55 36.78 16.98 10.91
CA VAL A 55 38.14 17.50 11.16
C VAL A 55 39.06 16.31 11.40
N GLY A 56 40.14 16.25 10.63
CA GLY A 56 41.20 15.26 10.76
C GLY A 56 42.37 15.74 11.62
N GLY A 57 43.23 14.77 11.98
CA GLY A 57 44.69 14.89 11.82
C GLY A 57 45.53 15.63 12.86
N SER A 58 46.25 14.83 13.66
CA SER A 58 47.65 14.98 14.12
C SER A 58 48.00 15.97 15.24
N GLY A 59 48.71 15.45 16.26
CA GLY A 59 49.45 16.25 17.23
C GLY A 59 49.98 15.46 18.44
N ARG A 60 51.18 14.87 18.33
CA ARG A 60 51.98 14.32 19.45
C ARG A 60 52.39 15.43 20.44
N ARG A 61 52.33 15.15 21.74
CA ARG A 61 53.32 15.63 22.74
C ARG A 61 53.29 14.79 24.03
N ARG A 62 54.48 14.46 24.54
CA ARG A 62 54.78 13.75 25.80
C ARG A 62 54.85 14.73 26.97
N ALA A 63 54.34 14.30 28.12
CA ALA A 63 54.78 14.57 29.50
C ALA A 63 53.90 13.68 30.39
N GLY A 64 54.33 12.79 31.29
CA GLY A 64 55.47 12.81 32.20
C GLY A 64 55.04 13.47 33.51
N PHE A 65 54.55 12.70 34.50
CA PHE A 65 54.96 12.76 35.93
C PHE A 65 54.12 11.87 36.89
N LYS A 66 54.87 11.04 37.62
CA LYS A 66 54.80 10.55 39.02
C LYS A 66 53.48 10.20 39.74
N LEU A 67 53.45 8.94 40.22
CA LEU A 67 52.74 8.44 41.40
C LEU A 67 53.18 9.15 42.71
N PRO A 68 52.40 8.96 43.79
CA PRO A 68 52.96 8.41 45.02
C PRO A 68 52.22 7.15 45.49
N SER A 69 52.93 6.42 46.33
CA SER A 69 52.72 5.03 46.76
C SER A 69 52.43 4.92 48.26
N LEU A 70 51.70 3.84 48.63
CA LEU A 70 51.66 3.12 49.93
C LEU A 70 50.75 3.68 51.06
N PRO A 71 50.27 2.82 52.00
CA PRO A 71 50.74 1.46 52.33
C PRO A 71 49.72 0.32 52.34
N ILE A 72 50.30 -0.86 52.43
CA ILE A 72 49.75 -2.21 52.49
C ILE A 72 49.38 -2.54 53.94
N GLU A 73 48.22 -3.15 54.15
CA GLU A 73 47.96 -3.94 55.36
C GLU A 73 47.43 -5.33 54.96
N SER A 74 48.07 -6.34 55.54
CA SER A 74 47.91 -7.76 55.24
C SER A 74 46.80 -8.39 56.07
N SER A 75 45.91 -9.15 55.42
CA SER A 75 45.18 -10.23 56.08
C SER A 75 44.91 -11.34 55.06
N GLN A 76 45.63 -12.45 55.22
CA GLN A 76 45.41 -13.71 54.52
C GLN A 76 44.25 -14.46 55.18
N GLY A 77 43.29 -14.91 54.38
CA GLY A 77 42.33 -15.94 54.81
C GLY A 77 41.09 -15.95 53.92
N THR A 78 40.84 -17.07 53.25
CA THR A 78 39.59 -17.45 52.55
C THR A 78 39.24 -16.72 51.24
N THR A 79 39.91 -17.03 50.12
CA THR A 79 39.42 -16.64 48.76
C THR A 79 39.81 -17.58 47.61
N ASN A 80 39.97 -18.89 47.84
CA ASN A 80 40.33 -19.83 46.76
C ASN A 80 39.16 -20.58 46.10
N ALA A 81 37.89 -20.28 46.45
CA ALA A 81 36.72 -20.89 45.79
C ALA A 81 35.95 -19.94 44.84
N ILE A 82 36.21 -18.63 44.89
CA ILE A 82 35.46 -17.62 44.12
C ILE A 82 36.20 -17.20 42.83
N SER A 83 37.52 -17.36 42.77
CA SER A 83 38.35 -17.00 41.61
C SER A 83 38.18 -17.94 40.40
N LEU A 84 37.84 -19.22 40.62
CA LEU A 84 37.60 -20.19 39.53
C LEU A 84 36.22 -20.04 38.86
N SER A 85 35.22 -19.52 39.57
CA SER A 85 33.87 -19.27 39.02
C SER A 85 33.83 -18.00 38.14
N LEU A 86 34.58 -16.96 38.53
CA LEU A 86 34.65 -15.70 37.79
C LEU A 86 35.47 -15.81 36.49
N SER A 87 36.50 -16.66 36.45
CA SER A 87 37.31 -16.91 35.24
C SER A 87 36.49 -17.59 34.12
N ASN A 88 35.66 -18.57 34.46
CA ASN A 88 34.80 -19.28 33.51
C ASN A 88 33.65 -18.40 32.96
N SER A 89 33.12 -17.47 33.77
CA SER A 89 32.10 -16.49 33.34
C SER A 89 32.67 -15.44 32.36
N MET A 90 33.90 -14.99 32.59
CA MET A 90 34.57 -14.02 31.71
C MET A 90 35.00 -14.63 30.37
N GLY A 91 35.42 -15.90 30.36
CA GLY A 91 35.73 -16.64 29.12
C GLY A 91 34.51 -16.87 28.22
N ALA A 92 33.36 -17.21 28.81
CA ALA A 92 32.10 -17.39 28.08
C ALA A 92 31.58 -16.10 27.45
N ARG A 93 31.69 -14.95 28.14
CA ARG A 93 31.31 -13.63 27.60
C ARG A 93 32.22 -13.17 26.45
N ARG A 94 33.53 -13.43 26.53
CA ARG A 94 34.48 -13.12 25.44
C ARG A 94 34.23 -13.97 24.18
N SER A 95 33.89 -15.24 24.36
CA SER A 95 33.52 -16.14 23.25
C SER A 95 32.24 -15.69 22.52
N LEU A 96 31.22 -15.23 23.28
CA LEU A 96 29.98 -14.72 22.69
C LEU A 96 30.19 -13.42 21.91
N ALA A 97 30.97 -12.49 22.46
CA ALA A 97 31.31 -11.22 21.80
C ALA A 97 32.11 -11.45 20.51
N PHE A 98 33.04 -12.41 20.52
CA PHE A 98 33.83 -12.76 19.34
C PHE A 98 32.99 -13.43 18.24
N ARG A 99 32.05 -14.30 18.61
CA ARG A 99 31.08 -14.90 17.66
C ARG A 99 30.13 -13.86 17.07
N SER A 100 29.67 -12.90 17.87
CA SER A 100 28.84 -11.78 17.39
C SER A 100 29.62 -10.86 16.44
N LEU A 101 30.90 -10.60 16.74
CA LEU A 101 31.78 -9.80 15.88
C LEU A 101 32.04 -10.52 14.54
N ILE A 102 32.33 -11.82 14.57
CA ILE A 102 32.51 -12.62 13.35
C ILE A 102 31.21 -12.66 12.54
N SER A 103 30.05 -12.85 13.18
CA SER A 103 28.76 -12.83 12.49
C SER A 103 28.47 -11.47 11.86
N ALA A 104 28.84 -10.37 12.53
CA ALA A 104 28.69 -9.02 11.98
C ALA A 104 29.64 -8.78 10.79
N ILE A 105 30.88 -9.26 10.87
CA ILE A 105 31.87 -9.17 9.79
C ILE A 105 31.43 -10.01 8.58
N VAL A 106 30.90 -11.22 8.81
CA VAL A 106 30.34 -12.07 7.73
C VAL A 106 29.13 -11.41 7.09
N LEU A 107 28.25 -10.77 7.88
CA LEU A 107 27.11 -10.01 7.35
C LEU A 107 27.58 -8.81 6.49
N LEU A 108 28.62 -8.09 6.94
CA LEU A 108 29.24 -6.97 6.20
C LEU A 108 29.96 -7.42 4.92
N LEU A 109 30.61 -8.58 4.94
CA LEU A 109 31.24 -9.17 3.75
C LEU A 109 30.19 -9.67 2.74
N LEU A 110 29.04 -10.18 3.21
CA LEU A 110 27.92 -10.55 2.35
C LEU A 110 27.27 -9.33 1.66
N THR A 111 27.33 -8.14 2.27
CA THR A 111 26.83 -6.90 1.65
C THR A 111 27.77 -6.29 0.61
N TYR A 112 29.04 -6.71 0.53
CA TYR A 112 29.99 -6.14 -0.44
C TYR A 112 29.68 -6.54 -1.90
N ASN A 113 28.98 -7.66 -2.09
CA ASN A 113 28.47 -8.10 -3.40
C ASN A 113 27.02 -7.64 -3.67
N ALA A 114 26.47 -6.75 -2.84
CA ALA A 114 25.19 -6.13 -3.14
C ALA A 114 25.39 -5.13 -4.28
N TYR A 115 25.17 -5.58 -5.52
CA TYR A 115 24.87 -4.66 -6.60
C TYR A 115 23.70 -3.79 -6.15
N SER A 116 23.90 -2.47 -6.17
CA SER A 116 22.86 -1.51 -5.83
C SER A 116 21.61 -1.85 -6.64
N PHE A 117 20.55 -2.26 -5.94
CA PHE A 117 19.30 -2.67 -6.57
C PHE A 117 18.67 -1.42 -7.19
N TYR A 118 18.69 -1.34 -8.52
CA TYR A 118 18.00 -0.30 -9.26
C TYR A 118 16.50 -0.53 -9.13
N LEU A 119 15.79 0.42 -8.51
CA LEU A 119 14.33 0.50 -8.59
C LEU A 119 13.96 1.06 -9.98
N PRO A 120 13.38 0.25 -10.88
CA PRO A 120 12.93 0.72 -12.18
C PRO A 120 11.93 1.88 -12.03
N GLY A 121 12.01 2.87 -12.92
CA GLY A 121 11.05 3.99 -12.98
C GLY A 121 11.36 5.22 -12.11
N VAL A 122 12.47 5.24 -11.37
CA VAL A 122 12.82 6.39 -10.49
C VAL A 122 13.74 7.42 -11.18
N ALA A 123 14.62 7.00 -12.08
CA ALA A 123 15.59 7.89 -12.73
C ALA A 123 14.98 8.69 -13.90
N PRO A 124 15.24 10.01 -14.00
CA PRO A 124 14.83 10.81 -15.16
C PRO A 124 15.51 10.33 -16.43
N GLN A 125 14.77 10.37 -17.55
CA GLN A 125 15.34 10.24 -18.89
C GLN A 125 15.38 11.61 -19.54
N ASP A 126 16.53 11.95 -20.11
CA ASP A 126 16.78 13.16 -20.87
C ASP A 126 16.61 12.89 -22.36
N PHE A 127 15.95 13.80 -23.07
CA PHE A 127 15.64 13.68 -24.49
C PHE A 127 16.14 14.88 -25.29
N ASP A 128 16.79 14.60 -26.41
CA ASP A 128 17.18 15.57 -27.42
C ASP A 128 15.98 16.04 -28.27
N LYS A 129 16.12 17.18 -28.97
CA LYS A 129 15.14 17.61 -29.98
C LYS A 129 15.08 16.61 -31.13
N GLY A 130 13.89 16.37 -31.68
CA GLY A 130 13.65 15.46 -32.81
C GLY A 130 13.71 13.97 -32.44
N TYR A 131 14.07 13.64 -31.19
CA TYR A 131 14.16 12.26 -30.73
C TYR A 131 12.79 11.56 -30.75
N LEU A 132 12.75 10.29 -31.17
CA LEU A 132 11.51 9.51 -31.29
C LEU A 132 11.00 9.03 -29.93
N LEU A 133 9.80 9.45 -29.55
CA LEU A 133 9.13 9.05 -28.32
C LEU A 133 8.02 8.07 -28.63
N ASN A 134 8.12 6.86 -28.07
CA ASN A 134 7.10 5.83 -28.24
C ASN A 134 6.05 5.92 -27.14
N VAL A 135 4.78 6.07 -27.53
CA VAL A 135 3.63 6.08 -26.63
C VAL A 135 3.25 4.65 -26.29
N LYS A 136 3.02 4.37 -25.01
CA LYS A 136 2.47 3.10 -24.53
C LYS A 136 1.00 3.22 -24.18
N VAL A 137 0.23 2.17 -24.42
CA VAL A 137 -1.17 2.04 -23.99
C VAL A 137 -1.27 1.07 -22.82
N ASN A 138 -2.38 1.13 -22.08
CA ASN A 138 -2.71 0.19 -21.02
C ASN A 138 -4.13 -0.36 -21.23
N LYS A 139 -4.60 -1.19 -20.31
CA LYS A 139 -5.96 -1.72 -20.28
C LYS A 139 -7.06 -0.64 -20.36
N LEU A 140 -8.21 -1.04 -20.91
CA LEU A 140 -9.49 -0.35 -20.83
C LEU A 140 -10.12 -0.60 -19.46
N THR A 141 -10.68 0.44 -18.84
CA THR A 141 -11.35 0.35 -17.53
C THR A 141 -12.72 1.00 -17.58
N SER A 142 -13.69 0.48 -16.83
CA SER A 142 -15.05 1.03 -16.74
C SER A 142 -15.53 0.96 -15.29
N THR A 143 -16.16 2.02 -14.81
CA THR A 143 -16.75 2.10 -13.47
C THR A 143 -18.04 1.28 -13.35
N LYS A 144 -18.74 1.04 -14.46
CA LYS A 144 -19.97 0.23 -14.52
C LYS A 144 -19.69 -1.27 -14.50
N THR A 145 -18.63 -1.69 -15.17
CA THR A 145 -18.33 -3.13 -15.31
C THR A 145 -17.18 -3.58 -14.43
N GLN A 146 -16.29 -2.71 -13.96
CA GLN A 146 -15.14 -3.09 -13.11
C GLN A 146 -14.25 -4.23 -13.69
N LEU A 147 -14.38 -4.52 -14.98
CA LEU A 147 -13.68 -5.60 -15.67
C LEU A 147 -12.74 -4.97 -16.69
N PRO A 148 -11.42 -5.03 -16.48
CA PRO A 148 -10.49 -4.42 -17.40
C PRO A 148 -10.30 -5.29 -18.64
N TYR A 149 -10.16 -4.67 -19.82
CA TYR A 149 -9.86 -5.38 -21.09
C TYR A 149 -8.55 -4.85 -21.68
N SER A 150 -7.86 -5.65 -22.51
CA SER A 150 -6.68 -5.14 -23.22
C SER A 150 -7.09 -3.97 -24.13
N TYR A 151 -6.21 -3.00 -24.34
CA TYR A 151 -6.46 -1.93 -25.31
C TYR A 151 -6.83 -2.51 -26.68
N TYR A 152 -6.09 -3.53 -27.11
CA TYR A 152 -6.26 -4.22 -28.39
C TYR A 152 -7.38 -5.27 -28.39
N SER A 153 -8.22 -5.34 -27.35
CA SER A 153 -9.47 -6.08 -27.45
C SER A 153 -10.48 -5.37 -28.36
N LEU A 154 -10.33 -4.06 -28.54
CA LEU A 154 -11.02 -3.29 -29.57
C LEU A 154 -10.11 -3.20 -30.81
N PRO A 155 -10.69 -3.10 -32.01
CA PRO A 155 -9.95 -3.08 -33.27
C PRO A 155 -9.32 -1.70 -33.52
N TYR A 156 -8.55 -1.19 -32.56
CA TYR A 156 -7.72 0.00 -32.74
C TYR A 156 -6.55 -0.27 -33.70
N CYS A 157 -5.87 0.79 -34.11
CA CYS A 157 -4.68 0.68 -34.96
C CYS A 157 -3.57 -0.11 -34.26
N HIS A 158 -3.08 -1.17 -34.90
CA HIS A 158 -2.01 -2.01 -34.38
C HIS A 158 -0.63 -1.59 -34.91
N PRO A 159 0.41 -1.58 -34.06
CA PRO A 159 1.80 -1.53 -34.52
C PRO A 159 2.19 -2.87 -35.17
N LYS A 160 3.31 -2.89 -35.91
CA LYS A 160 3.82 -4.10 -36.60
C LYS A 160 3.96 -5.31 -35.68
N THR A 161 4.42 -5.08 -34.45
CA THR A 161 4.55 -6.11 -33.41
C THR A 161 4.12 -5.51 -32.08
N ILE A 162 3.22 -6.20 -31.36
CA ILE A 162 2.81 -5.81 -30.02
C ILE A 162 3.82 -6.41 -29.02
N VAL A 163 4.42 -5.54 -28.22
CA VAL A 163 5.42 -5.88 -27.21
C VAL A 163 4.88 -5.47 -25.85
N ASP A 164 4.75 -6.44 -24.96
CA ASP A 164 4.38 -6.24 -23.56
C ASP A 164 5.62 -5.75 -22.77
N SER A 165 5.42 -4.74 -21.94
CA SER A 165 6.48 -4.07 -21.18
C SER A 165 6.20 -3.98 -19.68
N ARG A 166 5.45 -4.93 -19.13
CA ARG A 166 5.28 -5.08 -17.67
C ARG A 166 6.61 -5.34 -16.97
N GLU A 167 6.81 -4.70 -15.83
CA GLU A 167 8.08 -4.71 -15.10
C GLU A 167 8.01 -5.49 -13.77
N ASN A 168 6.83 -5.63 -13.15
CA ASN A 168 6.72 -6.29 -11.84
C ASN A 168 5.41 -7.08 -11.61
N LEU A 169 5.43 -7.93 -10.58
CA LEU A 169 4.31 -8.81 -10.21
C LEU A 169 3.03 -8.02 -9.87
N GLY A 170 3.16 -6.88 -9.20
CA GLY A 170 2.03 -6.03 -8.84
C GLY A 170 1.30 -5.43 -10.03
N GLU A 171 1.99 -5.13 -11.14
CA GLU A 171 1.34 -4.72 -12.39
C GLU A 171 0.50 -5.86 -12.97
N VAL A 172 1.02 -7.09 -12.92
CA VAL A 172 0.30 -8.28 -13.41
C VAL A 172 -0.97 -8.53 -12.58
N LEU A 173 -0.88 -8.43 -11.25
CA LEU A 173 -2.01 -8.66 -10.35
C LEU A 173 -3.07 -7.55 -10.41
N ARG A 174 -2.68 -6.33 -10.76
CA ARG A 174 -3.63 -5.25 -11.11
C ARG A 174 -4.26 -5.46 -12.48
N GLY A 175 -3.82 -6.43 -13.27
CA GLY A 175 -4.28 -6.64 -14.64
C GLY A 175 -3.81 -5.58 -15.62
N ASP A 176 -2.72 -4.87 -15.31
CA ASP A 176 -2.10 -3.94 -16.26
C ASP A 176 -1.58 -4.70 -17.48
N ARG A 177 -1.69 -4.07 -18.65
CA ARG A 177 -1.25 -4.59 -19.96
C ARG A 177 -0.58 -3.45 -20.71
N ILE A 178 0.66 -3.18 -20.32
CA ILE A 178 1.41 -2.03 -20.83
C ILE A 178 2.06 -2.43 -22.15
N GLU A 179 1.44 -2.02 -23.25
CA GLU A 179 1.79 -2.42 -24.61
C GLU A 179 2.25 -1.19 -25.41
N ASN A 180 3.10 -1.37 -26.43
CA ASN A 180 3.45 -0.30 -27.36
C ASN A 180 2.24 0.09 -28.21
N SER A 181 2.11 1.37 -28.54
CA SER A 181 1.04 1.87 -29.41
C SER A 181 1.53 2.25 -30.81
N ALA A 182 0.60 2.56 -31.71
CA ALA A 182 0.91 3.09 -33.04
C ALA A 182 1.27 4.60 -33.02
N TYR A 183 1.12 5.28 -31.88
CA TYR A 183 1.45 6.70 -31.75
C TYR A 183 2.95 6.89 -31.51
N VAL A 184 3.58 7.70 -32.37
CA VAL A 184 5.02 8.01 -32.30
C VAL A 184 5.21 9.51 -32.42
N PHE A 185 5.82 10.11 -31.40
CA PHE A 185 6.09 11.54 -31.36
C PHE A 185 7.54 11.84 -31.69
N LYS A 186 7.80 13.07 -32.15
CA LYS A 186 9.15 13.63 -32.28
C LYS A 186 9.32 14.72 -31.24
N MET A 187 10.31 14.58 -30.37
CA MET A 187 10.49 15.45 -29.20
C MET A 187 10.67 16.92 -29.62
N ARG A 188 9.88 17.84 -29.03
CA ARG A 188 9.87 19.27 -29.35
C ARG A 188 9.55 19.59 -30.82
N GLU A 189 8.88 18.68 -31.53
CA GLU A 189 8.38 18.89 -32.88
C GLU A 189 6.87 18.65 -32.90
N PRO A 190 6.04 19.72 -33.00
CA PRO A 190 4.61 19.55 -33.05
C PRO A 190 4.21 18.78 -34.31
N GLN A 191 3.21 17.91 -34.17
CA GLN A 191 2.65 17.13 -35.26
C GLN A 191 1.16 17.43 -35.33
N MET A 192 0.65 17.70 -36.52
CA MET A 192 -0.78 18.01 -36.72
C MET A 192 -1.39 17.01 -37.69
N CYS A 193 -2.61 16.59 -37.40
CA CYS A 193 -3.46 15.71 -38.19
C CYS A 193 -2.72 14.47 -38.72
N LYS A 194 -1.95 13.81 -37.87
CA LYS A 194 -1.22 12.62 -38.31
C LYS A 194 -2.17 11.43 -38.36
N ILE A 195 -2.31 10.83 -39.54
CA ILE A 195 -3.11 9.63 -39.75
C ILE A 195 -2.39 8.43 -39.12
N VAL A 196 -3.11 7.66 -38.31
CA VAL A 196 -2.61 6.41 -37.72
C VAL A 196 -2.99 5.22 -38.59
N CYS A 197 -4.28 5.04 -38.82
CA CYS A 197 -4.81 3.99 -39.70
C CYS A 197 -6.25 4.30 -40.12
N ARG A 198 -6.73 3.52 -41.10
CA ARG A 198 -8.12 3.47 -41.53
C ARG A 198 -8.70 2.09 -41.20
N LEU A 199 -9.89 2.09 -40.63
CA LEU A 199 -10.64 0.89 -40.26
C LEU A 199 -12.03 0.94 -40.89
N THR A 200 -12.46 -0.13 -41.54
CA THR A 200 -13.84 -0.32 -41.99
C THR A 200 -14.57 -1.21 -40.99
N LEU A 201 -15.69 -0.74 -40.44
CA LEU A 201 -16.43 -1.50 -39.43
C LEU A 201 -17.28 -2.61 -40.06
N ASP A 202 -17.08 -3.84 -39.59
CA ASP A 202 -18.03 -4.94 -39.79
C ASP A 202 -19.11 -4.92 -38.68
N ALA A 203 -20.14 -5.75 -38.83
CA ALA A 203 -21.25 -5.80 -37.87
C ALA A 203 -20.78 -6.16 -36.45
N LYS A 204 -19.76 -7.01 -36.34
CA LYS A 204 -19.20 -7.45 -35.07
C LYS A 204 -18.40 -6.34 -34.38
N THR A 205 -17.46 -5.70 -35.07
CA THR A 205 -16.64 -4.62 -34.49
C THR A 205 -17.46 -3.38 -34.18
N ALA A 206 -18.47 -3.05 -35.00
CA ALA A 206 -19.41 -1.98 -34.69
C ALA A 206 -20.16 -2.28 -33.39
N LYS A 207 -20.61 -3.52 -33.18
CA LYS A 207 -21.26 -3.94 -31.93
C LYS A 207 -20.30 -3.86 -30.74
N GLU A 208 -19.06 -4.34 -30.87
CA GLU A 208 -18.06 -4.28 -29.80
C GLU A 208 -17.76 -2.83 -29.36
N PHE A 209 -17.59 -1.90 -30.30
CA PHE A 209 -17.43 -0.49 -29.96
C PHE A 209 -18.67 0.09 -29.28
N LYS A 210 -19.87 -0.20 -29.78
CA LYS A 210 -21.13 0.27 -29.16
C LYS A 210 -21.25 -0.22 -27.73
N GLU A 211 -21.04 -1.51 -27.47
CA GLU A 211 -21.08 -2.08 -26.12
C GLU A 211 -20.06 -1.41 -25.19
N LYS A 212 -18.83 -1.15 -25.65
CA LYS A 212 -17.81 -0.48 -24.83
C LYS A 212 -18.11 1.00 -24.58
N ILE A 213 -18.76 1.68 -25.50
CA ILE A 213 -19.25 3.07 -25.30
C ILE A 213 -20.40 3.08 -24.30
N GLU A 214 -21.32 2.11 -24.41
CA GLU A 214 -22.47 1.98 -23.50
C GLU A 214 -22.09 1.64 -22.07
N ASP A 215 -21.09 0.77 -21.90
CA ASP A 215 -20.48 0.41 -20.62
C ASP A 215 -19.49 1.49 -20.10
N GLU A 216 -19.36 2.63 -20.77
CA GLU A 216 -18.50 3.77 -20.40
C GLU A 216 -17.01 3.40 -20.22
N TYR A 217 -16.48 2.54 -21.07
CA TYR A 217 -15.06 2.22 -21.04
C TYR A 217 -14.19 3.43 -21.34
N ARG A 218 -13.07 3.50 -20.61
CA ARG A 218 -12.04 4.52 -20.71
C ARG A 218 -10.71 3.90 -21.09
N VAL A 219 -9.99 4.57 -21.99
CA VAL A 219 -8.59 4.28 -22.34
C VAL A 219 -7.70 5.10 -21.42
N VAL A 220 -6.67 4.51 -20.82
CA VAL A 220 -5.85 5.18 -19.79
C VAL A 220 -4.63 5.94 -20.36
N PRO A 221 -4.82 7.18 -20.83
CA PRO A 221 -3.96 8.32 -20.43
C PRO A 221 -4.73 9.38 -19.62
N ILE A 222 -4.01 10.33 -18.99
CA ILE A 222 -4.65 11.37 -18.17
C ILE A 222 -5.40 12.35 -19.09
N GLN A 223 -6.71 12.49 -18.87
CA GLN A 223 -7.55 13.49 -19.53
C GLN A 223 -7.59 14.76 -18.68
N ARG A 224 -7.45 15.91 -19.32
CA ARG A 224 -7.69 17.22 -18.70
C ARG A 224 -9.15 17.62 -18.94
N LEU A 225 -9.87 17.93 -17.87
CA LEU A 225 -11.19 18.54 -17.94
C LEU A 225 -11.02 20.06 -17.98
N ASP A 226 -11.52 20.71 -19.04
CA ASP A 226 -11.39 22.16 -19.24
C ASP A 226 -12.43 22.98 -18.46
N GLN A 227 -13.37 22.34 -17.74
CA GLN A 227 -14.56 22.99 -17.19
C GLN A 227 -14.38 23.70 -15.84
N GLU A 228 -13.25 23.52 -15.13
CA GLU A 228 -13.01 24.15 -13.83
C GLU A 228 -11.58 24.70 -13.71
N SER A 229 -11.44 25.86 -13.06
CA SER A 229 -10.15 26.42 -12.64
C SER A 229 -10.06 26.26 -11.11
N PRO A 230 -9.13 25.44 -10.57
CA PRO A 230 -8.00 24.78 -11.23
C PRO A 230 -8.38 23.56 -12.11
N PRO A 231 -7.57 23.22 -13.14
CA PRO A 231 -7.86 22.12 -14.06
C PRO A 231 -7.91 20.78 -13.33
N VAL A 232 -9.05 20.08 -13.45
CA VAL A 232 -9.24 18.74 -12.88
C VAL A 232 -8.73 17.69 -13.87
N TYR A 233 -7.94 16.75 -13.38
CA TYR A 233 -7.42 15.63 -14.17
C TYR A 233 -8.22 14.36 -13.88
N GLN A 234 -8.62 13.66 -14.93
CA GLN A 234 -9.29 12.37 -14.82
C GLN A 234 -8.43 11.25 -15.41
N LEU A 235 -8.46 10.09 -14.77
CA LEU A 235 -7.78 8.91 -15.28
C LEU A 235 -8.55 8.34 -16.47
N GLY A 236 -7.96 8.47 -17.66
CA GLY A 236 -8.50 7.91 -18.88
C GLY A 236 -9.58 8.77 -19.54
N PHE A 237 -9.65 8.68 -20.87
CA PHE A 237 -10.72 9.26 -21.67
C PHE A 237 -11.67 8.18 -22.17
N HIS A 238 -12.95 8.50 -22.33
CA HIS A 238 -13.94 7.53 -22.81
C HIS A 238 -13.64 7.05 -24.23
N VAL A 239 -13.92 5.79 -24.54
CA VAL A 239 -13.79 5.24 -25.91
C VAL A 239 -14.64 6.03 -26.91
N GLY A 240 -15.78 6.55 -26.46
CA GLY A 240 -16.69 7.36 -27.25
C GLY A 240 -17.72 8.05 -26.36
N LEU A 241 -18.75 8.61 -26.98
CA LEU A 241 -19.81 9.34 -26.33
C LEU A 241 -21.17 8.94 -26.90
N LYS A 242 -22.20 8.98 -26.04
CA LYS A 242 -23.60 8.90 -26.46
C LYS A 242 -24.09 10.30 -26.75
N GLY A 243 -24.81 10.46 -27.84
CA GLY A 243 -25.39 11.75 -28.19
C GLY A 243 -26.60 11.60 -29.10
N GLN A 244 -27.31 12.70 -29.27
CA GLN A 244 -28.42 12.82 -30.21
C GLN A 244 -28.07 13.89 -31.24
N TYR A 245 -28.45 13.67 -32.49
CA TYR A 245 -28.41 14.74 -33.48
C TYR A 245 -29.53 15.75 -33.19
N THR A 246 -29.26 17.03 -33.42
CA THR A 246 -30.26 18.09 -33.29
C THR A 246 -31.49 17.77 -34.15
N GLY A 247 -32.63 17.50 -33.50
CA GLY A 247 -33.90 17.18 -34.16
C GLY A 247 -34.25 15.69 -34.27
N SER A 248 -33.39 14.77 -33.84
CA SER A 248 -33.72 13.34 -33.71
C SER A 248 -33.84 12.93 -32.25
N LYS A 249 -34.79 12.03 -31.94
CA LYS A 249 -34.93 11.40 -30.61
C LYS A 249 -34.05 10.15 -30.45
N ASP A 250 -33.38 9.70 -31.50
CA ASP A 250 -32.59 8.47 -31.47
C ASP A 250 -31.20 8.74 -30.86
N GLU A 251 -30.90 8.08 -29.75
CA GLU A 251 -29.55 8.05 -29.20
C GLU A 251 -28.62 7.25 -30.10
N LYS A 252 -27.50 7.87 -30.47
CA LYS A 252 -26.47 7.28 -31.31
C LYS A 252 -25.13 7.27 -30.57
N ASN A 253 -24.34 6.24 -30.86
CA ASN A 253 -23.01 6.04 -30.30
C ASN A 253 -21.95 6.64 -31.24
N PHE A 254 -21.12 7.51 -30.70
CA PHE A 254 -20.03 8.19 -31.41
C PHE A 254 -18.68 7.78 -30.82
N ILE A 255 -17.67 7.60 -31.67
CA ILE A 255 -16.33 7.15 -31.24
C ILE A 255 -15.35 8.32 -31.19
N HIS A 256 -14.46 8.31 -30.20
CA HIS A 256 -13.30 9.21 -30.19
C HIS A 256 -12.20 8.64 -31.06
N ASN A 257 -12.08 9.16 -32.28
CA ASN A 257 -11.11 8.73 -33.28
C ASN A 257 -9.98 9.74 -33.50
N HIS A 258 -10.10 10.98 -33.01
CA HIS A 258 -9.02 11.97 -33.03
C HIS A 258 -8.53 12.27 -31.61
N LEU A 259 -7.22 12.23 -31.38
CA LEU A 259 -6.61 12.52 -30.08
C LEU A 259 -5.63 13.70 -30.18
N LYS A 260 -5.85 14.75 -29.40
CA LYS A 260 -4.87 15.82 -29.22
C LYS A 260 -4.03 15.58 -27.98
N PHE A 261 -2.73 15.36 -28.18
CA PHE A 261 -1.74 15.16 -27.14
C PHE A 261 -1.02 16.47 -26.80
N THR A 262 -0.95 16.82 -25.53
CA THR A 262 -0.10 17.92 -25.05
C THR A 262 0.98 17.34 -24.14
N VAL A 263 2.24 17.43 -24.58
CA VAL A 263 3.41 16.95 -23.86
C VAL A 263 4.08 18.14 -23.17
N LYS A 264 4.06 18.16 -21.84
CA LYS A 264 4.76 19.17 -21.06
C LYS A 264 6.19 18.72 -20.80
N TYR A 265 7.17 19.60 -21.02
CA TYR A 265 8.57 19.30 -20.80
C TYR A 265 9.28 20.40 -20.02
N HIS A 266 10.24 20.01 -19.20
CA HIS A 266 11.16 20.89 -18.50
C HIS A 266 12.50 20.87 -19.22
N ARG A 267 12.94 22.04 -19.67
CA ARG A 267 14.19 22.20 -20.40
C ARG A 267 15.31 22.55 -19.44
N ASP A 268 16.44 21.86 -19.57
CA ASP A 268 17.68 22.27 -18.92
C ASP A 268 18.33 23.38 -19.76
N MET A 269 18.48 24.57 -19.17
CA MET A 269 19.06 25.73 -19.83
C MET A 269 20.54 25.55 -20.19
N GLN A 270 21.26 24.65 -19.51
CA GLN A 270 22.70 24.43 -19.75
C GLN A 270 22.96 23.42 -20.86
N THR A 271 22.19 22.34 -20.90
CA THR A 271 22.43 21.20 -21.81
C THR A 271 21.48 21.16 -23.00
N ASP A 272 20.45 22.02 -23.03
CA ASP A 272 19.31 21.98 -23.97
C ASP A 272 18.51 20.66 -23.94
N LEU A 273 18.83 19.75 -23.02
CA LEU A 273 18.10 18.50 -22.85
C LEU A 273 16.73 18.79 -22.24
N ALA A 274 15.75 17.98 -22.64
CA ALA A 274 14.39 18.13 -22.18
C ALA A 274 13.91 16.87 -21.43
N ARG A 275 13.30 17.09 -20.27
CA ARG A 275 12.65 16.05 -19.46
C ARG A 275 11.15 16.18 -19.61
N ILE A 276 10.46 15.07 -19.85
CA ILE A 276 8.99 15.08 -19.94
C ILE A 276 8.42 15.14 -18.52
N VAL A 277 7.61 16.15 -18.22
CA VAL A 277 7.05 16.39 -16.88
C VAL A 277 5.53 16.35 -16.84
N GLY A 278 4.87 16.29 -17.99
CA GLY A 278 3.42 16.12 -18.04
C GLY A 278 2.95 15.58 -19.37
N PHE A 279 1.79 14.93 -19.33
CA PHE A 279 1.15 14.35 -20.50
C PHE A 279 -0.37 14.50 -20.37
N GLU A 280 -0.99 15.20 -21.31
CA GLU A 280 -2.42 15.46 -21.35
C GLU A 280 -3.00 14.98 -22.68
N VAL A 281 -4.22 14.45 -22.65
CA VAL A 281 -4.95 14.02 -23.84
C VAL A 281 -6.33 14.65 -23.87
N LYS A 282 -6.70 15.20 -25.03
CA LYS A 282 -8.06 15.66 -25.34
C LYS A 282 -8.63 14.82 -26.48
N PRO A 283 -9.68 14.03 -26.23
CA PRO A 283 -10.32 13.22 -27.27
C PRO A 283 -11.33 14.06 -28.07
N PHE A 284 -11.47 13.75 -29.35
CA PHE A 284 -12.47 14.34 -30.24
C PHE A 284 -13.10 13.24 -31.10
N SER A 285 -14.38 13.41 -31.41
CA SER A 285 -15.10 12.58 -32.38
C SER A 285 -15.26 13.37 -33.66
N VAL A 286 -14.69 12.88 -34.77
CA VAL A 286 -14.68 13.59 -36.04
C VAL A 286 -14.90 12.63 -37.20
N LYS A 287 -15.94 12.86 -37.98
CA LYS A 287 -16.12 12.22 -39.27
C LYS A 287 -15.15 12.81 -40.28
N HIS A 288 -14.01 12.15 -40.47
CA HIS A 288 -12.99 12.62 -41.39
C HIS A 288 -13.42 12.42 -42.84
N GLU A 289 -13.31 13.49 -43.63
CA GLU A 289 -13.53 13.48 -45.08
C GLU A 289 -12.20 13.70 -45.80
N TYR A 290 -12.08 13.12 -47.00
CA TYR A 290 -10.92 13.21 -47.87
C TYR A 290 -11.36 13.18 -49.34
N GLU A 291 -10.53 13.74 -50.20
CA GLU A 291 -10.80 13.79 -51.64
C GLU A 291 -10.03 12.69 -52.37
N GLY A 292 -10.67 12.05 -53.35
CA GLY A 292 -10.05 11.03 -54.21
C GLY A 292 -9.95 9.63 -53.60
N LYS A 293 -9.06 8.79 -54.16
CA LYS A 293 -8.82 7.42 -53.68
C LYS A 293 -7.81 7.42 -52.53
N TRP A 294 -8.08 6.61 -51.51
CA TRP A 294 -7.18 6.44 -50.37
C TRP A 294 -5.80 5.93 -50.80
N THR A 295 -4.77 6.73 -50.54
CA THR A 295 -3.34 6.41 -50.70
C THR A 295 -2.60 6.68 -49.38
N GLU A 296 -1.33 6.27 -49.27
CA GLU A 296 -0.53 6.50 -48.04
C GLU A 296 -0.36 8.00 -47.71
N ASN A 297 -0.45 8.87 -48.71
CA ASN A 297 -0.32 10.33 -48.57
C ASN A 297 -1.68 11.05 -48.69
N THR A 298 -2.77 10.41 -48.29
CA THR A 298 -4.11 11.03 -48.35
C THR A 298 -4.17 12.24 -47.42
N HIS A 299 -4.61 13.37 -47.95
CA HIS A 299 -4.89 14.57 -47.17
C HIS A 299 -6.35 14.59 -46.73
N LEU A 300 -6.59 14.89 -45.46
CA LEU A 300 -7.95 15.03 -44.91
C LEU A 300 -8.40 16.48 -45.09
N THR A 301 -9.65 16.70 -45.47
CA THR A 301 -10.23 18.06 -45.59
C THR A 301 -10.63 18.63 -44.23
N THR A 302 -10.85 17.73 -43.27
CA THR A 302 -11.35 18.00 -41.92
C THR A 302 -10.25 18.42 -40.95
N CYS A 303 -9.01 17.98 -41.17
CA CYS A 303 -7.82 18.50 -40.53
C CYS A 303 -6.70 18.54 -41.56
N ASP A 304 -6.01 19.68 -41.64
CA ASP A 304 -4.93 19.85 -42.61
C ASP A 304 -3.82 20.71 -42.00
N PRO A 305 -2.58 20.19 -41.92
CA PRO A 305 -1.43 20.95 -41.49
C PRO A 305 -1.16 22.18 -42.37
N GLN A 306 -1.41 22.09 -43.69
CA GLN A 306 -1.07 23.15 -44.64
C GLN A 306 -2.08 24.30 -44.56
N ALA A 307 -3.38 24.00 -44.53
CA ALA A 307 -4.42 24.99 -44.29
C ALA A 307 -4.55 25.43 -42.82
N LYS A 308 -3.69 24.93 -41.91
CA LYS A 308 -3.74 25.15 -40.45
C LYS A 308 -5.13 24.85 -39.85
N ARG A 309 -5.86 23.90 -40.43
CA ARG A 309 -7.20 23.53 -39.98
C ARG A 309 -7.08 22.50 -38.85
N MET A 310 -7.43 22.92 -37.64
CA MET A 310 -7.41 22.07 -36.45
C MET A 310 -8.75 21.38 -36.25
N VAL A 311 -8.70 20.18 -35.67
CA VAL A 311 -9.90 19.52 -35.17
C VAL A 311 -10.49 20.34 -34.03
N SER A 312 -11.80 20.54 -34.07
CA SER A 312 -12.58 21.24 -33.05
C SER A 312 -13.88 20.50 -32.76
N ASN A 313 -14.57 20.89 -31.69
CA ASN A 313 -15.88 20.33 -31.34
C ASN A 313 -16.98 20.65 -32.37
N ASN A 314 -16.74 21.56 -33.32
CA ASN A 314 -17.70 21.93 -34.36
C ASN A 314 -17.71 20.95 -35.53
N ASN A 315 -16.72 20.06 -35.62
CA ASN A 315 -16.68 19.05 -36.67
C ASN A 315 -17.80 18.01 -36.45
N ALA A 316 -18.37 17.50 -37.56
CA ALA A 316 -19.39 16.46 -37.48
C ALA A 316 -18.81 15.22 -36.77
N PRO A 317 -19.51 14.64 -35.78
CA PRO A 317 -18.98 13.52 -35.00
C PRO A 317 -18.99 12.20 -35.80
N GLN A 318 -18.06 11.31 -35.47
CA GLN A 318 -17.96 9.99 -36.10
C GLN A 318 -18.91 9.00 -35.45
N GLN A 319 -19.97 8.62 -36.17
CA GLN A 319 -20.92 7.60 -35.71
C GLN A 319 -20.35 6.19 -35.89
N VAL A 320 -20.66 5.28 -34.95
CA VAL A 320 -20.35 3.86 -35.04
C VAL A 320 -21.53 3.10 -35.69
N GLU A 321 -21.39 2.73 -36.96
CA GLU A 321 -22.34 1.89 -37.69
C GLU A 321 -21.61 0.89 -38.60
N GLU A 322 -22.32 -0.16 -39.02
CA GLU A 322 -21.79 -1.14 -39.97
C GLU A 322 -21.44 -0.47 -41.30
N LYS A 323 -20.34 -0.91 -41.93
CA LYS A 323 -19.80 -0.39 -43.22
C LYS A 323 -19.33 1.06 -43.19
N GLN A 324 -19.32 1.73 -42.04
CA GLN A 324 -18.69 3.04 -41.91
C GLN A 324 -17.16 2.91 -41.84
N GLU A 325 -16.48 3.84 -42.49
CA GLU A 325 -15.02 3.99 -42.37
C GLU A 325 -14.71 4.90 -41.16
N ILE A 326 -13.80 4.46 -40.30
CA ILE A 326 -13.23 5.25 -39.22
C ILE A 326 -11.75 5.48 -39.53
N ILE A 327 -11.37 6.76 -39.57
CA ILE A 327 -9.97 7.17 -39.69
C ILE A 327 -9.51 7.63 -38.32
N PHE A 328 -8.44 7.01 -37.80
CA PHE A 328 -7.85 7.42 -36.53
C PHE A 328 -6.72 8.41 -36.79
N THR A 329 -6.74 9.54 -36.11
CA THR A 329 -5.77 10.62 -36.28
C THR A 329 -5.31 11.18 -34.93
N TYR A 330 -4.21 11.91 -34.92
CA TYR A 330 -3.77 12.60 -33.71
C TYR A 330 -2.96 13.87 -33.98
N ASP A 331 -2.97 14.74 -32.97
CA ASP A 331 -2.17 15.94 -32.87
C ASP A 331 -1.19 15.83 -31.69
N VAL A 332 -0.02 16.45 -31.80
CA VAL A 332 0.98 16.54 -30.74
C VAL A 332 1.42 17.98 -30.61
N GLU A 333 1.27 18.52 -29.41
CA GLU A 333 1.72 19.84 -29.01
C GLU A 333 2.72 19.71 -27.87
N PHE A 334 3.82 20.46 -27.92
CA PHE A 334 4.81 20.49 -26.85
C PHE A 334 4.75 21.83 -26.12
N GLN A 335 4.64 21.79 -24.79
CA GLN A 335 4.58 22.98 -23.95
C GLN A 335 5.73 22.95 -22.94
N GLU A 336 6.51 24.02 -22.88
CA GLU A 336 7.56 24.16 -21.86
C GLU A 336 6.92 24.44 -20.49
N SER A 337 7.48 23.85 -19.43
CA SER A 337 6.95 23.94 -18.08
C SER A 337 8.06 24.09 -17.04
N ASP A 338 7.84 24.96 -16.06
CA ASP A 338 8.75 25.19 -14.93
C ASP A 338 8.73 24.04 -13.89
N VAL A 339 7.83 23.08 -14.04
CA VAL A 339 7.71 21.93 -13.14
C VAL A 339 8.94 21.04 -13.27
N LYS A 340 9.64 20.81 -12.16
CA LYS A 340 10.80 19.91 -12.13
C LYS A 340 10.36 18.45 -12.18
N TRP A 341 11.23 17.57 -12.68
CA TRP A 341 10.98 16.12 -12.73
C TRP A 341 10.51 15.54 -11.39
N ALA A 342 11.07 15.98 -10.27
CA ALA A 342 10.73 15.47 -8.95
C ALA A 342 9.28 15.78 -8.52
N SER A 343 8.75 16.97 -8.86
CA SER A 343 7.42 17.45 -8.47
C SER A 343 6.35 17.21 -9.53
N ARG A 344 6.69 16.49 -10.61
CA ARG A 344 5.80 16.29 -11.77
C ARG A 344 4.47 15.61 -11.43
N TRP A 345 4.48 14.81 -10.36
CA TRP A 345 3.31 14.07 -9.92
C TRP A 345 2.39 14.89 -9.04
N ASP A 346 2.89 15.94 -8.39
CA ASP A 346 2.12 16.74 -7.44
C ASP A 346 0.89 17.36 -8.15
N THR A 347 1.03 17.79 -9.40
CA THR A 347 -0.07 18.33 -10.22
C THR A 347 -1.23 17.36 -10.44
N TYR A 348 -0.96 16.05 -10.49
CA TYR A 348 -1.98 15.02 -10.72
C TYR A 348 -2.53 14.42 -9.42
N LEU A 349 -1.81 14.61 -8.31
CA LEU A 349 -2.10 14.00 -7.02
C LEU A 349 -2.68 15.00 -6.00
N LEU A 350 -2.76 16.29 -6.37
CA LEU A 350 -3.47 17.31 -5.61
C LEU A 350 -4.96 16.96 -5.53
N MET A 351 -5.44 16.69 -4.31
CA MET A 351 -6.85 16.49 -4.02
C MET A 351 -7.40 17.76 -3.38
N SER A 352 -8.51 18.26 -3.90
CA SER A 352 -9.10 19.56 -3.53
C SER A 352 -9.82 19.56 -2.17
N ASP A 353 -9.84 18.43 -1.45
CA ASP A 353 -10.75 18.19 -0.33
C ASP A 353 -10.04 17.74 0.97
N ASP A 354 -8.93 18.42 1.31
CA ASP A 354 -8.15 18.15 2.53
C ASP A 354 -8.91 18.45 3.83
N GLN A 355 -9.91 19.33 3.77
CA GLN A 355 -10.74 19.72 4.90
C GLN A 355 -11.54 18.55 5.49
N ILE A 356 -12.10 17.69 4.64
CA ILE A 356 -12.89 16.53 5.10
C ILE A 356 -12.00 15.53 5.86
N HIS A 357 -10.76 15.33 5.40
CA HIS A 357 -9.79 14.46 6.09
C HIS A 357 -9.42 15.00 7.46
N TRP A 358 -9.13 16.30 7.57
CA TRP A 358 -8.84 16.92 8.86
C TRP A 358 -10.03 16.86 9.81
N PHE A 359 -11.23 17.13 9.33
CA PHE A 359 -12.45 17.01 10.14
C PHE A 359 -12.63 15.59 10.69
N SER A 360 -12.43 14.57 9.87
CA SER A 360 -12.48 13.16 10.28
C SER A 360 -11.43 12.81 11.35
N ILE A 361 -10.18 13.28 11.17
CA ILE A 361 -9.11 13.03 12.14
C ILE A 361 -9.43 13.68 13.48
N VAL A 362 -9.91 14.93 13.49
CA VAL A 362 -10.26 15.63 14.73
C VAL A 362 -11.39 14.90 15.46
N ASN A 363 -12.45 14.52 14.75
CA ASN A 363 -13.56 13.79 15.35
C ASN A 363 -13.12 12.44 15.94
N SER A 364 -12.29 11.69 15.20
CA SER A 364 -11.76 10.41 15.66
C SER A 364 -10.80 10.57 16.85
N LEU A 365 -10.02 11.64 16.88
CA LEU A 365 -9.13 11.97 18.00
C LEU A 365 -9.92 12.32 19.27
N MET A 366 -11.05 13.01 19.16
CA MET A 366 -11.92 13.30 20.31
C MET A 366 -12.47 12.01 20.94
N ILE A 367 -12.88 11.03 20.11
CA ILE A 367 -13.33 9.71 20.57
C ILE A 367 -12.20 8.99 21.33
N VAL A 368 -10.99 8.98 20.75
CA VAL A 368 -9.82 8.37 21.42
C VAL A 368 -9.53 9.06 22.75
N LEU A 369 -9.49 10.38 22.81
CA LEU A 369 -9.22 11.11 24.07
C LEU A 369 -10.25 10.78 25.15
N PHE A 370 -11.52 10.65 24.78
CA PHE A 370 -12.58 10.26 25.71
C PHE A 370 -12.39 8.83 26.23
N LEU A 371 -12.10 7.87 25.34
CA LEU A 371 -11.84 6.47 25.69
C LEU A 371 -10.56 6.33 26.54
N SER A 372 -9.46 7.01 26.15
CA SER A 372 -8.23 7.11 26.95
C SER A 372 -8.52 7.66 28.34
N GLY A 373 -9.37 8.69 28.47
CA GLY A 373 -9.78 9.24 29.76
C GLY A 373 -10.52 8.21 30.63
N MET A 374 -11.40 7.41 30.03
CA MET A 374 -12.10 6.32 30.72
C MET A 374 -11.15 5.20 31.14
N VAL A 375 -10.25 4.75 30.26
CA VAL A 375 -9.22 3.74 30.58
C VAL A 375 -8.29 4.26 31.67
N ALA A 376 -7.87 5.53 31.61
CA ALA A 376 -7.06 6.17 32.63
C ALA A 376 -7.81 6.24 33.97
N MET A 377 -9.11 6.52 33.99
CA MET A 377 -9.92 6.45 35.21
C MET A 377 -9.91 5.02 35.79
N ILE A 378 -10.15 4.01 34.96
CA ILE A 378 -10.11 2.60 35.36
C ILE A 378 -8.74 2.26 35.94
N MET A 379 -7.65 2.59 35.26
CA MET A 379 -6.27 2.26 35.66
C MET A 379 -5.79 3.04 36.91
N LEU A 380 -5.93 4.37 36.91
CA LEU A 380 -5.36 5.24 37.95
C LEU A 380 -6.28 5.43 39.16
N ARG A 381 -7.59 5.49 38.96
CA ARG A 381 -8.53 5.85 40.04
C ARG A 381 -9.23 4.65 40.63
N THR A 382 -9.59 3.66 39.83
CA THR A 382 -10.26 2.44 40.30
C THR A 382 -9.23 1.39 40.68
N LEU A 383 -8.33 1.00 39.76
CA LEU A 383 -7.35 -0.06 40.00
C LEU A 383 -6.31 0.29 41.05
N TYR A 384 -5.70 1.48 41.02
CA TYR A 384 -4.70 1.86 42.04
C TYR A 384 -5.32 1.94 43.44
N ARG A 385 -6.52 2.52 43.56
CA ARG A 385 -7.26 2.59 44.83
C ARG A 385 -7.68 1.20 45.32
N ASP A 386 -8.11 0.33 44.40
CA ASP A 386 -8.51 -1.03 44.72
C ASP A 386 -7.29 -1.91 45.08
N ILE A 387 -6.11 -1.67 44.50
CA ILE A 387 -4.85 -2.34 44.85
C ILE A 387 -4.30 -1.82 46.19
N SER A 388 -4.28 -0.50 46.41
CA SER A 388 -3.74 0.08 47.64
C SER A 388 -4.55 -0.36 48.86
N LYS A 389 -5.89 -0.28 48.75
CA LYS A 389 -6.80 -0.76 49.81
C LYS A 389 -6.61 -2.24 50.11
N TYR A 390 -6.24 -3.05 49.11
CA TYR A 390 -6.00 -4.47 49.29
C TYR A 390 -4.69 -4.77 50.03
N ASN A 391 -3.58 -4.14 49.61
CA ASN A 391 -2.30 -4.32 50.28
C ASN A 391 -2.33 -3.83 51.75
N GLU A 392 -3.24 -2.91 52.08
CA GLU A 392 -3.51 -2.47 53.46
C GLU A 392 -4.38 -3.47 54.25
N LEU A 393 -5.24 -4.24 53.59
CA LEU A 393 -6.13 -5.22 54.22
C LEU A 393 -5.46 -6.58 54.47
N GLU A 394 -4.42 -6.98 53.71
CA GLU A 394 -3.60 -8.17 54.06
C GLU A 394 -2.96 -8.06 55.46
N THR A 395 -2.79 -6.85 55.99
CA THR A 395 -2.32 -6.63 57.37
C THR A 395 -3.40 -6.78 58.45
N GLN A 396 -4.67 -6.99 58.08
CA GLN A 396 -5.79 -7.22 59.00
C GLN A 396 -6.51 -8.52 58.60
N GLU A 397 -6.42 -9.55 59.44
CA GLU A 397 -7.12 -10.83 59.28
C GLU A 397 -8.65 -10.66 59.23
N GLU A 398 -9.21 -10.24 58.10
CA GLU A 398 -10.63 -10.40 57.81
C GLU A 398 -10.81 -10.85 56.36
N ALA A 399 -11.31 -12.08 56.21
CA ALA A 399 -11.80 -12.66 54.98
C ALA A 399 -12.98 -11.83 54.46
N GLN A 400 -12.69 -10.72 53.79
CA GLN A 400 -13.68 -10.02 52.99
C GLN A 400 -13.97 -10.92 51.78
N GLU A 401 -15.25 -11.27 51.57
CA GLU A 401 -15.71 -11.97 50.38
C GLU A 401 -15.13 -11.28 49.14
N GLU A 402 -14.13 -11.90 48.52
CA GLU A 402 -13.48 -11.38 47.32
C GLU A 402 -14.57 -11.24 46.25
N THR A 403 -14.87 -10.03 45.77
CA THR A 403 -15.89 -9.81 44.75
C THR A 403 -15.28 -9.28 43.45
N GLY A 404 -15.86 -9.67 42.31
CA GLY A 404 -15.47 -9.18 40.99
C GLY A 404 -14.16 -9.74 40.45
N TRP A 405 -13.35 -8.90 39.80
CA TRP A 405 -12.20 -9.36 39.01
C TRP A 405 -11.10 -10.04 39.84
N LYS A 406 -10.98 -9.73 41.13
CA LYS A 406 -9.96 -10.34 42.00
C LYS A 406 -10.28 -11.80 42.34
N LEU A 407 -11.55 -12.11 42.51
CA LEU A 407 -12.03 -13.45 42.86
C LEU A 407 -11.72 -14.50 41.78
N VAL A 408 -11.61 -14.07 40.53
CA VAL A 408 -11.33 -14.97 39.39
C VAL A 408 -9.83 -15.20 39.15
N HIS A 409 -8.93 -14.73 40.02
CA HIS A 409 -7.47 -14.86 39.85
C HIS A 409 -7.02 -16.30 39.57
N GLY A 410 -7.67 -17.30 40.19
CA GLY A 410 -7.38 -18.72 40.01
C GLY A 410 -7.89 -19.33 38.70
N ASP A 411 -8.67 -18.61 37.90
CA ASP A 411 -9.30 -19.10 36.67
C ASP A 411 -8.95 -18.28 35.40
N VAL A 412 -8.48 -17.03 35.55
CA VAL A 412 -8.21 -16.08 34.45
C VAL A 412 -7.22 -16.60 33.40
N PHE A 413 -6.19 -17.32 33.81
CA PHE A 413 -5.14 -17.82 32.91
C PHE A 413 -5.38 -19.26 32.42
N ARG A 414 -6.60 -19.80 32.58
CA ARG A 414 -6.93 -21.10 32.00
C ARG A 414 -6.79 -21.06 30.47
N PRO A 415 -6.24 -22.11 29.84
CA PRO A 415 -6.17 -22.19 28.39
C PRO A 415 -7.56 -22.03 27.75
N PRO A 416 -7.69 -21.21 26.69
CA PRO A 416 -8.97 -21.00 26.05
C PRO A 416 -9.45 -22.25 25.29
N ASN A 417 -10.77 -22.36 25.14
CA ASN A 417 -11.38 -23.31 24.20
C ASN A 417 -10.80 -23.07 22.80
N ASN A 418 -10.45 -24.12 22.07
CA ASN A 418 -9.82 -24.00 20.74
C ASN A 418 -8.56 -23.10 20.72
N SER A 419 -7.68 -23.24 21.72
CA SER A 419 -6.43 -22.49 21.85
C SER A 419 -5.55 -22.53 20.59
N GLU A 420 -5.56 -23.65 19.85
CA GLU A 420 -4.84 -23.79 18.57
C GLU A 420 -5.27 -22.73 17.54
N LEU A 421 -6.58 -22.50 17.39
CA LEU A 421 -7.12 -21.55 16.41
C LEU A 421 -6.80 -20.11 16.82
N LEU A 422 -6.91 -19.78 18.11
CA LEU A 422 -6.57 -18.45 18.61
C LEU A 422 -5.10 -18.12 18.36
N CYS A 423 -4.19 -19.07 18.60
CA CYS A 423 -2.76 -18.89 18.33
C CYS A 423 -2.48 -18.64 16.84
N VAL A 424 -3.16 -19.37 15.96
CA VAL A 424 -3.04 -19.21 14.50
C VAL A 424 -3.55 -17.83 14.06
N CYS A 425 -4.73 -17.43 14.55
CA CYS A 425 -5.32 -16.13 14.27
C CYS A 425 -4.43 -14.98 14.76
N ALA A 426 -3.97 -15.05 16.02
CA ALA A 426 -3.06 -14.06 16.60
C ALA A 426 -1.72 -13.98 15.87
N GLY A 427 -1.14 -15.12 15.46
CA GLY A 427 0.08 -15.15 14.66
C GLY A 427 -0.12 -14.49 13.28
N THR A 428 -1.22 -14.83 12.59
CA THR A 428 -1.57 -14.21 11.31
C THR A 428 -1.82 -12.71 11.45
N GLY A 429 -2.42 -12.25 12.55
CA GLY A 429 -2.60 -10.81 12.78
C GLY A 429 -1.30 -10.07 13.06
N VAL A 430 -0.31 -10.70 13.74
CA VAL A 430 1.05 -10.14 13.85
C VAL A 430 1.69 -9.99 12.47
N GLN A 431 1.46 -10.95 11.57
CA GLN A 431 1.91 -10.88 10.18
C GLN A 431 1.33 -9.66 9.45
N PHE A 432 0.00 -9.48 9.53
CA PHE A 432 -0.70 -8.34 8.95
C PHE A 432 -0.25 -7.01 9.54
N PHE A 433 -0.14 -6.94 10.87
CA PHE A 433 0.30 -5.74 11.58
C PHE A 433 1.69 -5.31 11.12
N GLY A 434 2.65 -6.23 11.08
CA GLY A 434 4.00 -5.95 10.59
C GLY A 434 4.04 -5.53 9.12
N MET A 435 3.27 -6.23 8.26
CA MET A 435 3.17 -5.90 6.84
C MET A 435 2.62 -4.48 6.62
N ILE A 436 1.49 -4.14 7.27
CA ILE A 436 0.84 -2.83 7.12
C ILE A 436 1.73 -1.73 7.69
N LEU A 437 2.29 -1.92 8.90
CA LEU A 437 3.15 -0.94 9.54
C LEU A 437 4.37 -0.57 8.67
N VAL A 438 5.11 -1.58 8.18
CA VAL A 438 6.28 -1.35 7.33
C VAL A 438 5.89 -0.73 5.98
N THR A 439 4.77 -1.19 5.38
CA THR A 439 4.25 -0.61 4.14
C THR A 439 3.91 0.87 4.32
N MET A 440 3.23 1.24 5.41
CA MET A 440 2.87 2.62 5.68
C MET A 440 4.09 3.51 5.94
N ILE A 441 5.10 3.02 6.67
CA ILE A 441 6.35 3.76 6.86
C ILE A 441 7.03 4.05 5.51
N PHE A 442 7.14 3.05 4.63
CA PHE A 442 7.71 3.26 3.29
C PHE A 442 6.84 4.17 2.40
N ALA A 443 5.52 4.13 2.57
CA ALA A 443 4.61 5.04 1.87
C ALA A 443 4.77 6.49 2.34
N VAL A 444 4.86 6.74 3.65
CA VAL A 444 5.06 8.08 4.24
C VAL A 444 6.43 8.65 3.88
N LEU A 445 7.48 7.81 3.81
CA LEU A 445 8.81 8.23 3.34
C LEU A 445 8.87 8.50 1.82
N GLY A 446 7.80 8.21 1.08
CA GLY A 446 7.69 8.46 -0.36
C GLY A 446 8.29 7.36 -1.26
N PHE A 447 8.75 6.24 -0.70
CA PHE A 447 9.31 5.12 -1.47
C PHE A 447 8.24 4.35 -2.26
N LEU A 448 6.99 4.35 -1.78
CA LEU A 448 5.84 3.69 -2.43
C LEU A 448 4.90 4.72 -3.07
N SER A 449 5.46 5.69 -3.80
CA SER A 449 4.69 6.67 -4.57
C SER A 449 3.86 5.98 -5.68
N PRO A 450 2.64 6.48 -6.01
CA PRO A 450 1.85 6.00 -7.15
C PRO A 450 2.59 6.07 -8.50
N SER A 451 3.69 6.82 -8.55
CA SER A 451 4.61 6.86 -9.68
C SER A 451 5.26 5.50 -10.00
N ASN A 452 5.49 4.65 -8.99
CA ASN A 452 5.98 3.28 -9.16
C ASN A 452 4.80 2.30 -9.26
N ARG A 453 4.41 1.98 -10.49
CA ARG A 453 3.24 1.13 -10.78
C ARG A 453 3.45 -0.28 -10.28
N GLY A 454 2.43 -0.84 -9.64
CA GLY A 454 2.51 -2.16 -9.04
C GLY A 454 3.49 -2.27 -7.87
N GLY A 455 4.29 -1.24 -7.59
CA GLY A 455 5.30 -1.23 -6.52
C GLY A 455 4.68 -1.45 -5.14
N LEU A 456 3.59 -0.75 -4.82
CA LEU A 456 2.87 -0.93 -3.55
C LEU A 456 2.37 -2.37 -3.37
N MET A 457 1.75 -2.96 -4.40
CA MET A 457 1.22 -4.33 -4.31
C MET A 457 2.35 -5.37 -4.23
N THR A 458 3.43 -5.17 -4.99
CA THR A 458 4.63 -6.03 -4.92
C THR A 458 5.28 -5.96 -3.54
N ALA A 459 5.41 -4.75 -2.98
CA ALA A 459 5.97 -4.53 -1.65
C ALA A 459 5.12 -5.21 -0.57
N MET A 460 3.79 -5.05 -0.63
CA MET A 460 2.87 -5.73 0.30
C MET A 460 3.02 -7.26 0.24
N LEU A 461 3.09 -7.85 -0.95
CA LEU A 461 3.27 -9.30 -1.11
C LEU A 461 4.61 -9.80 -0.57
N MET A 462 5.70 -9.09 -0.86
CA MET A 462 7.02 -9.46 -0.34
C MET A 462 7.07 -9.30 1.18
N LEU A 463 6.55 -8.20 1.72
CA LEU A 463 6.46 -7.98 3.16
C LEU A 463 5.58 -9.02 3.84
N TRP A 464 4.45 -9.42 3.24
CA TRP A 464 3.61 -10.51 3.73
C TRP A 464 4.43 -11.80 3.92
N VAL A 465 5.20 -12.20 2.90
CA VAL A 465 6.03 -13.41 2.93
C VAL A 465 7.08 -13.34 4.03
N PHE A 466 7.80 -12.21 4.14
CA PHE A 466 8.83 -12.05 5.17
C PHE A 466 8.26 -12.00 6.59
N MET A 467 7.09 -11.39 6.76
CA MET A 467 6.42 -11.32 8.06
C MET A 467 5.90 -12.69 8.54
N GLY A 468 5.90 -13.71 7.67
CA GLY A 468 5.62 -15.10 8.04
C GLY A 468 6.53 -15.62 9.16
N LEU A 469 7.78 -15.15 9.24
CA LEU A 469 8.68 -15.46 10.36
C LEU A 469 8.09 -15.03 11.71
N PHE A 470 7.57 -13.80 11.79
CA PHE A 470 6.98 -13.27 13.02
C PHE A 470 5.63 -13.93 13.33
N ALA A 471 4.87 -14.31 12.30
CA ALA A 471 3.62 -15.06 12.43
C ALA A 471 3.86 -16.43 13.09
N GLY A 472 4.85 -17.17 12.58
CA GLY A 472 5.26 -18.45 13.14
C GLY A 472 5.77 -18.33 14.57
N TYR A 473 6.59 -17.30 14.85
CA TYR A 473 7.11 -17.04 16.19
C TYR A 473 6.00 -16.75 17.21
N ALA A 474 5.09 -15.83 16.89
CA ALA A 474 4.00 -15.43 17.77
C ALA A 474 3.04 -16.58 18.05
N SER A 475 2.60 -17.30 17.01
CA SER A 475 1.68 -18.43 17.15
C SER A 475 2.28 -19.58 17.98
N ALA A 476 3.53 -19.96 17.72
CA ALA A 476 4.18 -21.04 18.47
C ALA A 476 4.46 -20.67 19.93
N ARG A 477 4.78 -19.40 20.21
CA ARG A 477 5.04 -18.93 21.58
C ARG A 477 3.76 -18.91 22.42
N LEU A 478 2.64 -18.43 21.87
CA LEU A 478 1.33 -18.50 22.53
C LEU A 478 0.88 -19.96 22.72
N TYR A 479 1.09 -20.82 21.71
CA TYR A 479 0.72 -22.23 21.84
C TYR A 479 1.49 -22.95 22.94
N LYS A 480 2.78 -22.64 23.09
CA LYS A 480 3.61 -23.18 24.17
C LYS A 480 3.14 -22.68 25.56
N MET A 481 2.70 -21.43 25.65
CA MET A 481 2.10 -20.88 26.88
C MET A 481 0.86 -21.69 27.28
N PHE A 482 0.01 -22.07 26.31
CA PHE A 482 -1.14 -22.95 26.53
C PHE A 482 -0.79 -24.43 26.72
N LYS A 483 0.46 -24.77 27.04
CA LYS A 483 0.95 -26.14 27.27
C LYS A 483 0.88 -27.05 26.04
N GLY A 484 0.81 -26.48 24.83
CA GLY A 484 0.85 -27.23 23.58
C GLY A 484 2.24 -27.77 23.26
N SER A 485 2.32 -29.01 22.78
CA SER A 485 3.58 -29.70 22.43
C SER A 485 3.84 -29.81 20.92
N GLU A 486 2.77 -29.87 20.12
CA GLU A 486 2.81 -30.12 18.67
C GLU A 486 3.12 -28.86 17.83
N TRP A 487 4.29 -28.24 18.03
CA TRP A 487 4.63 -26.97 17.36
C TRP A 487 4.61 -27.03 15.82
N LYS A 488 4.91 -28.19 15.22
CA LYS A 488 4.86 -28.39 13.75
C LYS A 488 3.43 -28.26 13.21
N LYS A 489 2.44 -28.76 13.95
CA LYS A 489 1.02 -28.68 13.59
C LYS A 489 0.53 -27.24 13.61
N ILE A 490 0.94 -26.46 14.62
CA ILE A 490 0.64 -25.02 14.67
C ILE A 490 1.34 -24.26 13.54
N ALA A 491 2.62 -24.52 13.28
CA ALA A 491 3.33 -23.91 12.16
C ALA A 491 2.60 -24.16 10.83
N LEU A 492 2.16 -25.39 10.60
CA LEU A 492 1.38 -25.75 9.41
C LEU A 492 0.04 -25.00 9.36
N ARG A 493 -0.74 -24.98 10.45
CA ARG A 493 -2.03 -24.26 10.45
C ARG A 493 -1.85 -22.76 10.23
N THR A 494 -0.83 -22.13 10.83
CA THR A 494 -0.50 -20.72 10.62
C THR A 494 -0.14 -20.42 9.17
N ALA A 495 0.65 -21.29 8.53
CA ALA A 495 1.07 -21.07 7.15
C ALA A 495 -0.04 -21.30 6.11
N PHE A 496 -1.11 -22.02 6.46
CA PHE A 496 -2.14 -22.43 5.51
C PHE A 496 -3.52 -21.80 5.72
N LEU A 497 -3.99 -21.58 6.96
CA LEU A 497 -5.39 -21.24 7.20
C LEU A 497 -5.84 -19.97 6.45
N PHE A 498 -5.10 -18.88 6.63
CA PHE A 498 -5.42 -17.61 5.98
C PHE A 498 -5.09 -17.63 4.48
N PRO A 499 -3.86 -17.99 4.03
CA PRO A 499 -3.52 -18.00 2.61
C PRO A 499 -4.37 -18.95 1.77
N ALA A 500 -4.72 -20.14 2.29
CA ALA A 500 -5.55 -21.10 1.56
C ALA A 500 -6.98 -20.56 1.36
N THR A 501 -7.57 -19.95 2.39
CA THR A 501 -8.90 -19.34 2.29
C THR A 501 -8.91 -18.23 1.24
N VAL A 502 -7.92 -17.34 1.27
CA VAL A 502 -7.79 -16.27 0.28
C VAL A 502 -7.53 -16.83 -1.12
N PHE A 503 -6.69 -17.86 -1.25
CA PHE A 503 -6.38 -18.49 -2.53
C PHE A 503 -7.63 -19.13 -3.16
N VAL A 504 -8.47 -19.80 -2.37
CA VAL A 504 -9.74 -20.37 -2.86
C VAL A 504 -10.67 -19.27 -3.39
N ILE A 505 -10.89 -18.20 -2.62
CA ILE A 505 -11.72 -17.08 -3.06
C ILE A 505 -11.13 -16.46 -4.33
N PHE A 506 -9.84 -16.15 -4.33
CA PHE A 506 -9.13 -15.58 -5.45
C PHE A 506 -9.20 -16.45 -6.71
N PHE A 507 -9.06 -17.77 -6.57
CA PHE A 507 -9.15 -18.72 -7.68
C PHE A 507 -10.54 -18.74 -8.30
N VAL A 508 -11.60 -18.77 -7.47
CA VAL A 508 -12.99 -18.71 -7.94
C VAL A 508 -13.25 -17.38 -8.67
N LEU A 509 -12.84 -16.26 -8.06
CA LEU A 509 -12.97 -14.94 -8.69
C LEU A 509 -12.23 -14.89 -10.03
N ASN A 510 -10.99 -15.40 -10.08
CA ASN A 510 -10.20 -15.40 -11.30
C ASN A 510 -10.81 -16.28 -12.41
N ALA A 511 -11.43 -17.41 -12.05
CA ALA A 511 -12.16 -18.26 -13.00
C ALA A 511 -13.35 -17.51 -13.63
N LEU A 512 -14.07 -16.69 -12.85
CA LEU A 512 -15.13 -15.83 -13.38
C LEU A 512 -14.58 -14.77 -14.35
N ILE A 513 -13.43 -14.17 -14.04
CA ILE A 513 -12.77 -13.18 -14.92
C ILE A 513 -12.31 -13.83 -16.23
N TRP A 514 -11.75 -15.04 -16.18
CA TRP A 514 -11.40 -15.81 -17.38
C TRP A 514 -12.62 -16.10 -18.25
N GLY A 515 -13.75 -16.46 -17.66
CA GLY A 515 -15.01 -16.66 -18.38
C GLY A 515 -15.46 -15.43 -19.17
N GLN A 516 -15.13 -14.23 -18.68
CA GLN A 516 -15.43 -12.94 -19.34
C GLN A 516 -14.33 -12.46 -20.31
N LYS A 517 -13.28 -13.26 -20.55
CA LYS A 517 -12.11 -12.92 -21.38
C LYS A 517 -11.48 -11.57 -21.00
N SER A 518 -11.54 -11.21 -19.72
CA SER A 518 -11.02 -9.94 -19.21
C SER A 518 -9.51 -10.00 -19.01
N SER A 519 -8.82 -8.90 -19.30
CA SER A 519 -7.37 -8.76 -19.09
C SER A 519 -6.95 -8.74 -17.61
N GLY A 520 -7.92 -8.53 -16.72
CA GLY A 520 -7.76 -8.60 -15.28
C GLY A 520 -7.55 -10.02 -14.76
N ALA A 521 -7.77 -11.04 -15.60
CA ALA A 521 -7.50 -12.40 -15.21
C ALA A 521 -5.99 -12.60 -15.06
N VAL A 522 -5.60 -13.06 -13.89
CA VAL A 522 -4.22 -13.39 -13.57
C VAL A 522 -3.84 -14.64 -14.38
N PRO A 523 -2.77 -14.57 -15.19
CA PRO A 523 -2.38 -15.68 -16.05
C PRO A 523 -1.85 -16.86 -15.22
N PHE A 524 -1.95 -18.07 -15.77
CA PHE A 524 -1.55 -19.31 -15.08
C PHE A 524 -0.09 -19.27 -14.57
N GLY A 525 0.84 -18.71 -15.33
CA GLY A 525 2.23 -18.55 -14.90
C GLY A 525 2.39 -17.70 -13.63
N THR A 526 1.57 -16.65 -13.47
CA THR A 526 1.58 -15.83 -12.26
C THR A 526 0.93 -16.56 -11.08
N MET A 527 -0.12 -17.34 -11.31
CA MET A 527 -0.68 -18.21 -10.27
C MET A 527 0.36 -19.22 -9.76
N PHE A 528 1.10 -19.84 -10.68
CA PHE A 528 2.18 -20.74 -10.33
C PHE A 528 3.28 -20.02 -9.52
N ALA A 529 3.66 -18.79 -9.92
CA ALA A 529 4.61 -17.98 -9.17
C ALA A 529 4.11 -17.63 -7.75
N LEU A 530 2.82 -17.32 -7.56
CA LEU A 530 2.23 -17.09 -6.24
C LEU A 530 2.25 -18.35 -5.37
N VAL A 531 1.93 -19.50 -5.95
CA VAL A 531 2.01 -20.80 -5.26
C VAL A 531 3.46 -21.11 -4.87
N PHE A 532 4.42 -20.89 -5.77
CA PHE A 532 5.84 -21.06 -5.45
C PHE A 532 6.30 -20.09 -4.35
N LEU A 533 5.85 -18.84 -4.37
CA LEU A 533 6.14 -17.86 -3.32
C LEU A 533 5.56 -18.29 -1.96
N TRP A 534 4.35 -18.86 -1.97
CA TRP A 534 3.68 -19.37 -0.78
C TRP A 534 4.38 -20.63 -0.21
N PHE A 535 4.51 -21.69 -0.99
CA PHE A 535 5.07 -22.97 -0.53
C PHE A 535 6.60 -22.98 -0.45
N GLY A 536 7.27 -22.30 -1.38
CA GLY A 536 8.73 -22.29 -1.48
C GLY A 536 9.43 -21.31 -0.52
N ILE A 537 8.75 -20.22 -0.12
CA ILE A 537 9.34 -19.20 0.76
C ILE A 537 8.51 -19.00 2.03
N SER A 538 7.24 -18.63 1.91
CA SER A 538 6.41 -18.26 3.07
C SER A 538 6.27 -19.39 4.09
N VAL A 539 5.94 -20.61 3.64
CA VAL A 539 5.79 -21.78 4.52
C VAL A 539 7.10 -22.07 5.29
N PRO A 540 8.28 -22.24 4.65
CA PRO A 540 9.54 -22.38 5.37
C PRO A 540 9.82 -21.28 6.39
N LEU A 541 9.55 -20.00 6.05
CA LEU A 541 9.76 -18.87 6.96
C LEU A 541 8.87 -18.98 8.21
N VAL A 542 7.60 -19.37 8.06
CA VAL A 542 6.71 -19.63 9.20
C VAL A 542 7.27 -20.75 10.07
N PHE A 543 7.75 -21.84 9.48
CA PHE A 543 8.37 -22.94 10.23
C PHE A 543 9.62 -22.52 11.01
N VAL A 544 10.50 -21.72 10.40
CA VAL A 544 11.67 -21.14 11.09
C VAL A 544 11.22 -20.27 12.26
N GLY A 545 10.21 -19.42 12.05
CA GLY A 545 9.64 -18.57 13.08
C GLY A 545 9.09 -19.38 14.25
N SER A 546 8.27 -20.40 13.95
CA SER A 546 7.68 -21.29 14.94
C SER A 546 8.73 -22.09 15.70
N TYR A 547 9.78 -22.57 15.03
CA TYR A 547 10.89 -23.27 15.68
C TYR A 547 11.63 -22.36 16.67
N VAL A 548 11.92 -21.11 16.28
CA VAL A 548 12.56 -20.13 17.17
C VAL A 548 11.63 -19.77 18.34
N GLY A 549 10.34 -19.55 18.07
CA GLY A 549 9.34 -19.23 19.09
C GLY A 549 9.18 -20.35 20.11
N PHE A 550 9.13 -21.60 19.66
CA PHE A 550 8.94 -22.77 20.53
C PHE A 550 10.18 -23.10 21.36
N ARG A 551 11.40 -22.71 20.91
CA ARG A 551 12.63 -22.86 21.70
C ARG A 551 12.74 -21.86 22.85
N LYS A 552 12.01 -20.75 22.82
CA LYS A 552 11.98 -19.81 23.95
C LYS A 552 11.26 -20.43 25.15
N PRO A 553 11.60 -20.03 26.38
CA PRO A 553 10.85 -20.46 27.57
C PRO A 553 9.37 -20.10 27.40
N ALA A 554 8.50 -20.95 27.94
CA ALA A 554 7.07 -20.66 27.97
C ALA A 554 6.85 -19.35 28.74
N ILE A 555 5.86 -18.57 28.32
CA ILE A 555 5.48 -17.38 29.09
C ILE A 555 4.80 -17.90 30.35
N GLU A 556 5.35 -17.58 31.52
CA GLU A 556 4.78 -17.99 32.81
C GLU A 556 3.61 -17.09 33.16
N ASP A 557 2.52 -17.67 33.67
CA ASP A 557 1.37 -16.89 34.11
C ASP A 557 1.65 -16.24 35.48
N PRO A 558 1.19 -15.00 35.72
CA PRO A 558 1.42 -14.32 36.99
C PRO A 558 0.85 -15.06 38.20
N VAL A 559 -0.24 -15.82 38.00
CA VAL A 559 -0.98 -16.51 39.04
C VAL A 559 -1.23 -17.96 38.62
N LYS A 560 -1.18 -18.88 39.57
CA LYS A 560 -1.47 -20.31 39.33
C LYS A 560 -2.97 -20.52 39.14
N THR A 561 -3.30 -21.46 38.26
CA THR A 561 -4.70 -21.83 38.00
C THR A 561 -5.17 -22.95 38.94
N ASN A 562 -6.41 -22.82 39.42
CA ASN A 562 -7.07 -23.83 40.25
C ASN A 562 -7.35 -25.11 39.46
N LYS A 563 -7.54 -26.25 40.14
CA LYS A 563 -7.89 -27.51 39.45
C LYS A 563 -9.32 -27.52 38.92
N ILE A 564 -10.26 -27.00 39.70
CA ILE A 564 -11.69 -27.00 39.39
C ILE A 564 -12.09 -25.61 38.90
N PRO A 565 -12.73 -25.47 37.72
CA PRO A 565 -13.21 -24.19 37.22
C PRO A 565 -14.38 -23.69 38.07
N ARG A 566 -14.37 -22.42 38.45
CA ARG A 566 -15.51 -21.77 39.10
C ARG A 566 -16.70 -21.64 38.13
N GLN A 567 -17.90 -21.71 38.67
CA GLN A 567 -19.13 -21.41 37.93
C GLN A 567 -19.28 -19.91 37.71
N ILE A 568 -19.55 -19.51 36.46
CA ILE A 568 -19.75 -18.11 36.10
C ILE A 568 -21.18 -17.70 36.49
N PRO A 569 -21.38 -16.60 37.23
CA PRO A 569 -22.71 -16.13 37.60
C PRO A 569 -23.51 -15.64 36.39
N GLU A 570 -24.84 -15.59 36.51
CA GLU A 570 -25.70 -15.06 35.46
C GLU A 570 -25.38 -13.59 35.18
N GLN A 571 -25.12 -13.31 33.90
CA GLN A 571 -24.70 -11.99 33.44
C GLN A 571 -25.92 -11.13 33.09
N ALA A 572 -25.83 -9.83 33.37
CA ALA A 572 -26.83 -8.87 32.91
C ALA A 572 -26.95 -8.89 31.37
N TRP A 573 -28.11 -8.52 30.84
CA TRP A 573 -28.41 -8.60 29.40
C TRP A 573 -27.38 -7.87 28.52
N TYR A 574 -26.87 -6.71 28.97
CA TYR A 574 -25.88 -5.91 28.25
C TYR A 574 -24.46 -6.49 28.31
N MET A 575 -24.20 -7.44 29.21
CA MET A 575 -22.95 -8.20 29.30
C MET A 575 -23.01 -9.53 28.55
N ASN A 576 -24.11 -9.81 27.86
CA ASN A 576 -24.20 -10.98 26.98
C ASN A 576 -23.04 -10.94 25.94
N PRO A 577 -22.31 -12.06 25.73
CA PRO A 577 -21.16 -12.09 24.86
C PRO A 577 -21.40 -11.52 23.46
N ILE A 578 -22.51 -11.88 22.80
CA ILE A 578 -22.80 -11.45 21.43
C ILE A 578 -23.01 -9.94 21.38
N PHE A 579 -23.83 -9.42 22.29
CA PHE A 579 -24.17 -8.00 22.34
C PHE A 579 -22.93 -7.14 22.64
N SER A 580 -22.14 -7.54 23.65
CA SER A 580 -20.90 -6.87 24.03
C SER A 580 -19.85 -6.87 22.90
N ILE A 581 -19.71 -8.00 22.18
CA ILE A 581 -18.83 -8.12 21.02
C ILE A 581 -19.24 -7.18 19.89
N LEU A 582 -20.53 -7.10 19.57
CA LEU A 582 -21.03 -6.25 18.48
C LEU A 582 -20.85 -4.77 18.82
N ILE A 583 -21.25 -4.33 20.01
CA ILE A 583 -21.08 -2.93 20.43
C ILE A 583 -19.61 -2.51 20.43
N GLY A 584 -18.72 -3.37 20.91
CA GLY A 584 -17.28 -3.08 20.93
C GLY A 584 -16.68 -2.84 19.55
N GLY A 585 -17.27 -3.40 18.49
CA GLY A 585 -16.81 -3.24 17.11
C GLY A 585 -17.21 -1.92 16.45
N ILE A 586 -18.24 -1.24 16.97
CA ILE A 586 -18.75 0.02 16.39
C ILE A 586 -17.69 1.12 16.45
N LEU A 587 -17.00 1.25 17.60
CA LEU A 587 -16.03 2.33 17.82
C LEU A 587 -14.78 2.20 16.91
N PRO A 588 -14.10 1.04 16.81
CA PRO A 588 -13.01 0.87 15.85
C PRO A 588 -13.43 1.09 14.41
N PHE A 589 -14.66 0.70 14.03
CA PHE A 589 -15.19 0.96 12.70
C PHE A 589 -15.43 2.46 12.46
N GLY A 590 -16.04 3.16 13.42
CA GLY A 590 -16.27 4.61 13.35
C GLY A 590 -14.99 5.41 13.15
N ALA A 591 -13.89 4.99 13.80
CA ALA A 591 -12.58 5.64 13.67
C ALA A 591 -11.97 5.56 12.26
N VAL A 592 -12.38 4.59 11.43
CA VAL A 592 -11.84 4.40 10.07
C VAL A 592 -12.85 4.66 8.96
N PHE A 593 -14.11 4.91 9.31
CA PHE A 593 -15.23 4.97 8.36
C PHE A 593 -15.03 5.97 7.21
N ILE A 594 -14.57 7.19 7.52
CA ILE A 594 -14.37 8.22 6.51
C ILE A 594 -13.21 7.87 5.58
N GLU A 595 -12.09 7.39 6.11
CA GLU A 595 -10.97 6.96 5.25
C GLU A 595 -11.34 5.74 4.41
N LEU A 596 -12.16 4.84 4.95
CA LEU A 596 -12.69 3.71 4.20
C LEU A 596 -13.51 4.17 2.99
N PHE A 597 -14.34 5.22 3.13
CA PHE A 597 -15.06 5.82 2.00
C PHE A 597 -14.12 6.27 0.88
N PHE A 598 -13.04 6.98 1.23
CA PHE A 598 -12.05 7.46 0.26
C PHE A 598 -11.25 6.31 -0.37
N ILE A 599 -10.89 5.29 0.41
CA ILE A 599 -10.22 4.08 -0.09
C ILE A 599 -11.12 3.36 -1.10
N LEU A 600 -12.40 3.15 -0.78
CA LEU A 600 -13.35 2.50 -1.68
C LEU A 600 -13.56 3.32 -2.97
N THR A 601 -13.70 4.63 -2.84
CA THR A 601 -13.83 5.55 -3.97
C THR A 601 -12.58 5.50 -4.86
N SER A 602 -11.39 5.45 -4.28
CA SER A 602 -10.15 5.33 -5.06
C SER A 602 -10.04 3.99 -5.80
N ILE A 603 -10.34 2.88 -5.13
CA ILE A 603 -10.22 1.54 -5.70
C ILE A 603 -11.28 1.29 -6.79
N TRP A 604 -12.54 1.70 -6.56
CA TRP A 604 -13.66 1.33 -7.42
C TRP A 604 -14.06 2.43 -8.41
N LEU A 605 -13.79 3.71 -8.14
CA LEU A 605 -14.13 4.82 -9.06
C LEU A 605 -12.90 5.39 -9.78
N ASN A 606 -11.75 4.70 -9.70
CA ASN A 606 -10.50 5.08 -10.38
C ASN A 606 -9.99 6.49 -10.03
N GLN A 607 -10.28 6.96 -8.82
CA GLN A 607 -9.76 8.23 -8.30
C GLN A 607 -8.41 8.05 -7.61
N PHE A 608 -7.54 9.05 -7.66
CA PHE A 608 -6.24 8.99 -7.00
C PHE A 608 -6.38 9.25 -5.49
N TYR A 609 -5.96 8.30 -4.67
CA TYR A 609 -5.75 8.53 -3.24
C TYR A 609 -4.25 8.69 -2.98
N TYR A 610 -3.82 9.90 -2.64
CA TYR A 610 -2.42 10.24 -2.38
C TYR A 610 -2.23 10.91 -1.03
N ILE A 611 -2.81 10.29 0.00
CA ILE A 611 -2.80 10.85 1.35
C ILE A 611 -2.31 9.79 2.35
N PHE A 612 -1.14 9.21 2.08
CA PHE A 612 -0.53 8.18 2.93
C PHE A 612 -0.22 8.67 4.35
N GLY A 613 0.06 9.97 4.52
CA GLY A 613 0.29 10.58 5.84
C GLY A 613 -0.95 10.51 6.73
N PHE A 614 -2.13 10.84 6.20
CA PHE A 614 -3.38 10.79 6.97
C PHE A 614 -3.79 9.35 7.23
N LEU A 615 -3.63 8.45 6.25
CA LEU A 615 -3.86 7.02 6.42
C LEU A 615 -3.01 6.42 7.55
N PHE A 616 -1.75 6.87 7.70
CA PHE A 616 -0.88 6.44 8.79
C PHE A 616 -1.38 6.92 10.17
N ILE A 617 -1.84 8.17 10.26
CA ILE A 617 -2.43 8.71 11.50
C ILE A 617 -3.69 7.93 11.87
N VAL A 618 -4.58 7.68 10.92
CA VAL A 618 -5.82 6.91 11.13
C VAL A 618 -5.52 5.47 11.51
N PHE A 619 -4.45 4.86 10.98
CA PHE A 619 -3.99 3.55 11.43
C PHE A 619 -3.54 3.55 12.90
N ILE A 620 -2.86 4.59 13.37
CA ILE A 620 -2.50 4.74 14.79
C ILE A 620 -3.75 4.89 15.65
N ILE A 621 -4.69 5.74 15.25
CA ILE A 621 -5.98 5.92 15.92
C ILE A 621 -6.72 4.57 16.02
N LEU A 622 -6.78 3.80 14.94
CA LEU A 622 -7.39 2.47 14.93
C LEU A 622 -6.75 1.54 15.96
N ILE A 623 -5.40 1.49 16.04
CA ILE A 623 -4.69 0.64 17.01
C ILE A 623 -5.09 1.01 18.44
N ILE A 624 -5.09 2.31 18.76
CA ILE A 624 -5.43 2.82 20.09
C ILE A 624 -6.89 2.49 20.41
N THR A 625 -7.83 2.82 19.52
CA THR A 625 -9.26 2.55 19.72
C THR A 625 -9.53 1.05 19.91
N CYS A 626 -8.91 0.18 19.11
CA CYS A 626 -9.03 -1.28 19.27
C CYS A 626 -8.51 -1.74 20.65
N ALA A 627 -7.37 -1.23 21.10
CA ALA A 627 -6.80 -1.58 22.39
C ALA A 627 -7.67 -1.09 23.56
N GLU A 628 -8.15 0.15 23.51
CA GLU A 628 -8.93 0.75 24.60
C GLU A 628 -10.28 0.08 24.77
N ILE A 629 -11.06 -0.07 23.69
CA ILE A 629 -12.40 -0.67 23.80
C ILE A 629 -12.35 -2.10 24.30
N THR A 630 -11.32 -2.86 23.90
CA THR A 630 -11.16 -4.24 24.33
C THR A 630 -10.71 -4.32 25.79
N ILE A 631 -9.78 -3.48 26.23
CA ILE A 631 -9.37 -3.39 27.65
C ILE A 631 -10.58 -3.05 28.53
N VAL A 632 -11.37 -2.06 28.16
CA VAL A 632 -12.55 -1.62 28.94
C VAL A 632 -13.57 -2.75 29.06
N LEU A 633 -13.93 -3.37 27.94
CA LEU A 633 -14.92 -4.46 27.95
C LEU A 633 -14.38 -5.72 28.65
N CYS A 634 -13.08 -6.00 28.52
CA CYS A 634 -12.42 -7.08 29.27
C CYS A 634 -12.43 -6.80 30.78
N TYR A 635 -12.17 -5.55 31.19
CA TYR A 635 -12.23 -5.18 32.60
C TYR A 635 -13.63 -5.35 33.18
N PHE A 636 -14.66 -4.84 32.49
CA PHE A 636 -16.03 -5.03 32.96
C PHE A 636 -16.45 -6.50 32.98
N GLN A 637 -16.03 -7.29 32.00
CA GLN A 637 -16.24 -8.75 31.99
C GLN A 637 -15.64 -9.41 33.24
N LEU A 638 -14.39 -9.08 33.58
CA LEU A 638 -13.73 -9.62 34.77
C LEU A 638 -14.41 -9.14 36.06
N CYS A 639 -14.86 -7.90 36.12
CA CYS A 639 -15.66 -7.38 37.25
C CYS A 639 -16.98 -8.12 37.43
N SER A 640 -17.52 -8.72 36.37
CA SER A 640 -18.71 -9.58 36.42
C SER A 640 -18.39 -11.07 36.64
N GLU A 641 -17.17 -11.38 37.10
CA GLU A 641 -16.69 -12.75 37.42
C GLU A 641 -16.65 -13.71 36.21
N ASP A 642 -16.68 -13.19 34.99
CA ASP A 642 -16.49 -13.97 33.77
C ASP A 642 -15.01 -13.97 33.35
N TYR A 643 -14.33 -15.10 33.53
CA TYR A 643 -12.91 -15.25 33.21
C TYR A 643 -12.65 -15.68 31.75
N LEU A 644 -13.67 -15.86 30.90
CA LEU A 644 -13.53 -16.34 29.51
C LEU A 644 -13.18 -15.20 28.53
N TRP A 645 -12.16 -14.42 28.84
CA TRP A 645 -11.81 -13.18 28.12
C TRP A 645 -11.01 -13.40 26.83
N TRP A 646 -10.34 -14.56 26.67
CA TRP A 646 -9.41 -14.82 25.55
C TRP A 646 -10.03 -14.63 24.16
N TRP A 647 -11.13 -15.32 23.86
CA TRP A 647 -11.83 -15.16 22.58
C TRP A 647 -12.67 -13.90 22.56
N ARG A 648 -13.22 -13.50 23.70
CA ARG A 648 -14.07 -12.32 23.80
C ARG A 648 -13.29 -11.06 23.42
N SER A 649 -12.09 -10.86 23.97
CA SER A 649 -11.18 -9.76 23.61
C SER A 649 -10.82 -9.72 22.12
N TYR A 650 -10.53 -10.88 21.52
CA TYR A 650 -10.25 -11.00 20.09
C TYR A 650 -11.48 -10.62 19.25
N LEU A 651 -12.66 -11.16 19.59
CA LEU A 651 -13.89 -10.95 18.82
C LEU A 651 -14.45 -9.53 18.97
N THR A 652 -14.30 -8.91 20.13
CA THR A 652 -14.79 -7.55 20.41
C THR A 652 -14.21 -6.50 19.48
N SER A 653 -12.90 -6.54 19.23
CA SER A 653 -12.27 -5.64 18.25
C SER A 653 -12.42 -6.18 16.82
N GLY A 654 -12.34 -7.50 16.64
CA GLY A 654 -12.52 -8.16 15.35
C GLY A 654 -13.87 -7.89 14.70
N SER A 655 -14.95 -7.77 15.48
CA SER A 655 -16.32 -7.53 15.01
C SER A 655 -16.47 -6.25 14.16
N SER A 656 -15.54 -5.29 14.30
CA SER A 656 -15.42 -4.13 13.41
C SER A 656 -15.38 -4.50 11.91
N ALA A 657 -14.88 -5.68 11.56
CA ALA A 657 -14.88 -6.19 10.20
C ALA A 657 -16.27 -6.51 9.63
N LEU A 658 -17.23 -6.86 10.49
CA LEU A 658 -18.62 -7.06 10.09
C LEU A 658 -19.21 -5.73 9.64
N TYR A 659 -18.99 -4.66 10.41
CA TYR A 659 -19.42 -3.31 10.05
C TYR A 659 -18.76 -2.82 8.75
N LEU A 660 -17.47 -3.13 8.55
CA LEU A 660 -16.78 -2.87 7.28
C LEU A 660 -17.47 -3.58 6.10
N PHE A 661 -17.84 -4.85 6.25
CA PHE A 661 -18.52 -5.61 5.21
C PHE A 661 -19.94 -5.08 4.93
N LEU A 662 -20.69 -4.76 5.98
CA LEU A 662 -22.03 -4.16 5.86
C LEU A 662 -21.97 -2.79 5.18
N TYR A 663 -20.98 -1.97 5.51
CA TYR A 663 -20.76 -0.71 4.84
C TYR A 663 -20.37 -0.89 3.38
N ALA A 664 -19.55 -1.90 3.07
CA ALA A 664 -19.23 -2.22 1.69
C ALA A 664 -20.48 -2.63 0.89
N ALA A 665 -21.40 -3.39 1.50
CA ALA A 665 -22.69 -3.70 0.88
C ALA A 665 -23.54 -2.43 0.68
N PHE A 666 -23.62 -1.55 1.68
CA PHE A 666 -24.31 -0.26 1.55
C PHE A 666 -23.71 0.61 0.44
N TYR A 667 -22.38 0.69 0.36
CA TYR A 667 -21.64 1.44 -0.65
C TYR A 667 -21.93 0.90 -2.07
N PHE A 668 -22.03 -0.42 -2.22
CA PHE A 668 -22.39 -1.05 -3.49
C PHE A 668 -23.75 -0.58 -4.01
N PHE A 669 -24.78 -0.52 -3.16
CA PHE A 669 -26.12 -0.13 -3.59
C PHE A 669 -26.34 1.38 -3.71
N THR A 670 -25.52 2.21 -3.06
CA THR A 670 -25.73 3.66 -2.99
C THR A 670 -24.77 4.49 -3.82
N LYS A 671 -23.55 3.98 -4.09
CA LYS A 671 -22.49 4.73 -4.78
C LYS A 671 -22.01 4.06 -6.06
N LEU A 672 -22.13 2.74 -6.19
CA LEU A 672 -21.63 2.02 -7.35
C LEU A 672 -22.76 1.71 -8.34
N GLU A 673 -22.55 2.09 -9.60
CA GLU A 673 -23.46 1.78 -10.71
C GLU A 673 -23.04 0.49 -11.42
N ILE A 674 -22.78 -0.58 -10.66
CA ILE A 674 -22.33 -1.84 -11.23
C ILE A 674 -23.50 -2.58 -11.88
N THR A 675 -23.41 -2.83 -13.19
CA THR A 675 -24.49 -3.45 -13.97
C THR A 675 -24.34 -4.96 -14.15
N LYS A 676 -23.10 -5.47 -14.16
CA LYS A 676 -22.82 -6.88 -14.48
C LYS A 676 -22.72 -7.76 -13.22
N PRO A 677 -23.31 -8.96 -13.21
CA PRO A 677 -23.31 -9.83 -12.03
C PRO A 677 -21.92 -10.34 -11.65
N VAL A 678 -21.07 -10.64 -12.65
CA VAL A 678 -19.67 -11.05 -12.40
C VAL A 678 -18.89 -9.96 -11.66
N SER A 679 -19.14 -8.71 -12.00
CA SER A 679 -18.52 -7.54 -11.38
C SER A 679 -18.98 -7.35 -9.94
N GLY A 680 -20.27 -7.60 -9.66
CA GLY A 680 -20.79 -7.68 -8.30
C GLY A 680 -20.12 -8.80 -7.49
N ALA A 681 -19.97 -9.99 -8.06
CA ALA A 681 -19.27 -11.10 -7.40
C ALA A 681 -17.80 -10.76 -7.10
N LEU A 682 -17.10 -10.08 -8.02
CA LEU A 682 -15.74 -9.59 -7.79
C LEU A 682 -15.67 -8.57 -6.65
N TYR A 683 -16.60 -7.61 -6.64
CA TYR A 683 -16.69 -6.63 -5.58
C TYR A 683 -16.84 -7.29 -4.22
N PHE A 684 -17.87 -8.11 -4.03
CA PHE A 684 -18.12 -8.77 -2.75
C PHE A 684 -17.01 -9.76 -2.36
N GLY A 685 -16.41 -10.45 -3.33
CA GLY A 685 -15.29 -11.36 -3.07
C GLY A 685 -14.03 -10.63 -2.58
N TYR A 686 -13.66 -9.50 -3.21
CA TYR A 686 -12.53 -8.70 -2.72
C TYR A 686 -12.84 -8.00 -1.40
N MET A 687 -14.07 -7.53 -1.19
CA MET A 687 -14.47 -6.95 0.08
C MET A 687 -14.51 -7.99 1.21
N LEU A 688 -14.87 -9.24 0.92
CA LEU A 688 -14.79 -10.35 1.87
C LEU A 688 -13.34 -10.64 2.29
N ILE A 689 -12.41 -10.66 1.33
CA ILE A 689 -10.97 -10.80 1.64
C ILE A 689 -10.49 -9.63 2.50
N GLY A 690 -10.87 -8.40 2.15
CA GLY A 690 -10.54 -7.19 2.92
C GLY A 690 -11.08 -7.23 4.35
N SER A 691 -12.36 -7.57 4.53
CA SER A 691 -12.98 -7.74 5.84
C SER A 691 -12.32 -8.86 6.65
N TYR A 692 -11.96 -9.98 6.04
CA TYR A 692 -11.28 -11.07 6.74
C TYR A 692 -9.88 -10.66 7.22
N ALA A 693 -9.11 -9.95 6.38
CA ALA A 693 -7.83 -9.39 6.79
C ALA A 693 -8.00 -8.36 7.92
N PHE A 694 -9.02 -7.50 7.84
CA PHE A 694 -9.33 -6.52 8.88
C PHE A 694 -9.71 -7.19 10.20
N PHE A 695 -10.55 -8.23 10.17
CA PHE A 695 -10.92 -9.04 11.35
C PHE A 695 -9.71 -9.63 12.05
N VAL A 696 -8.77 -10.19 11.27
CA VAL A 696 -7.55 -10.80 11.81
C VAL A 696 -6.62 -9.75 12.43
N LEU A 697 -6.51 -8.58 11.79
CA LEU A 697 -5.70 -7.47 12.28
C LEU A 697 -6.27 -6.86 13.57
N THR A 698 -7.52 -6.38 13.54
CA THR A 698 -8.15 -5.69 14.68
C THR A 698 -8.32 -6.63 15.86
N GLY A 699 -8.75 -7.87 15.61
CA GLY A 699 -8.89 -8.90 16.65
C GLY A 699 -7.57 -9.20 17.36
N THR A 700 -6.46 -9.24 16.61
CA THR A 700 -5.13 -9.48 17.19
C THR A 700 -4.66 -8.30 18.04
N ILE A 701 -4.90 -7.06 17.60
CA ILE A 701 -4.57 -5.86 18.38
C ILE A 701 -5.32 -5.89 19.72
N GLY A 702 -6.63 -6.15 19.70
CA GLY A 702 -7.44 -6.23 20.91
C GLY A 702 -7.04 -7.38 21.83
N PHE A 703 -6.76 -8.56 21.28
CA PHE A 703 -6.27 -9.70 22.04
C PHE A 703 -4.97 -9.40 22.78
N TYR A 704 -3.95 -8.84 22.10
CA TYR A 704 -2.67 -8.54 22.75
C TYR A 704 -2.79 -7.39 23.76
N ALA A 705 -3.67 -6.42 23.53
CA ALA A 705 -3.97 -5.36 24.48
C ALA A 705 -4.56 -5.94 25.78
N CYS A 706 -5.60 -6.79 25.67
CA CYS A 706 -6.17 -7.47 26.83
C CYS A 706 -5.19 -8.44 27.49
N PHE A 707 -4.42 -9.20 26.72
CA PHE A 707 -3.42 -10.11 27.26
C PHE A 707 -2.33 -9.39 28.07
N TRP A 708 -1.90 -8.22 27.60
CA TRP A 708 -0.96 -7.40 28.37
C TRP A 708 -1.61 -6.80 29.61
N PHE A 709 -2.84 -6.28 29.48
CA PHE A 709 -3.61 -5.72 30.58
C PHE A 709 -3.89 -6.74 31.69
N THR A 710 -4.43 -7.92 31.37
CA THR A 710 -4.74 -8.96 32.36
C THR A 710 -3.48 -9.41 33.09
N ARG A 711 -2.38 -9.62 32.36
CA ARG A 711 -1.11 -9.97 33.01
C ARG A 711 -0.60 -8.89 33.93
N LEU A 712 -0.73 -7.62 33.56
CA LEU A 712 -0.31 -6.50 34.39
C LEU A 712 -1.11 -6.45 35.70
N ILE A 713 -2.44 -6.50 35.63
CA ILE A 713 -3.29 -6.37 36.83
C ILE A 713 -3.12 -7.53 37.81
N TYR A 714 -2.94 -8.77 37.33
CA TYR A 714 -2.74 -9.93 38.20
C TYR A 714 -1.30 -10.10 38.64
N SER A 715 -0.33 -9.45 37.99
CA SER A 715 1.06 -9.38 38.49
C SER A 715 1.25 -8.35 39.60
N SER A 716 0.35 -7.37 39.72
CA SER A 716 0.43 -6.34 40.76
C SER A 716 -0.28 -6.71 42.06
N VAL A 717 -1.03 -7.81 42.07
CA VAL A 717 -1.66 -8.35 43.29
C VAL A 717 -0.72 -9.40 43.88
N LYS A 718 -0.39 -9.28 45.17
CA LYS A 718 0.28 -10.36 45.90
C LYS A 718 -0.76 -11.44 46.18
N ILE A 719 -0.50 -12.65 45.70
CA ILE A 719 -1.34 -13.82 45.96
C ILE A 719 -0.32 -14.92 46.26
N ASP A 720 -0.16 -15.26 47.53
CA ASP A 720 0.82 -16.25 48.01
C ASP A 720 0.49 -17.69 47.59
#